data_AF-A0A813M9N2-F1
#
_entry.id   AF-A0A813M9N2-F1
#
_cell.length_a   1.000
_cell.length_b   1.000
_cell.length_c   1.000
_cell.angle_alpha   90.00
_cell.angle_beta   90.00
_cell.angle_gamma   90.00
#
_symmetry.space_group_name_H-M   'P 1'
#
loop_
_entity.id
_entity.type
_entity.pdbx_description
1 polymer ?
#
loop_
_entity_poly.entity_id
_entity_poly.type
_entity_poly.pdbx_seq_one_letter_code
_entity_poly.pdbx_strand_id
1 'polypeptide(L)'
;MTSSVRCYQLDQSEYIHLFSSQLIYLFSLFNEYDYSIRIIGGAVRDILLGATPHDIDLATTATTNDILRLIQGDSNIELVYTRAEHFGTLTLIVGTTVRNTFQVTTLKRSITRHGRDVHVEFTDNWSIDAQQRDLTINSLSMDKDGIIYDYTNGIDDLKLNRIRFNGNILQRLQENPIRVLRYFRFFGVLSSDAYIHEPDILEAIRTSATALKDVPGEKIWSELELILRGRFAGHVMRTILEQQFAPLLGLPDSSVEMYELENRWLRCMNYQPEPMTLLITLFDNQDEFDIFCKRIKCSTRQKKLGEFLLDYRYSIQPSNNHDSLDSYKEFLIDSHSTQQDILYEYIIELLKYQGYIDLIDDIKQWSIPKFPIDIWDLQQNGLISKYHFSHFLRQLKEQWKLSQYMMTKEELIEYGFQSDNIGVFFGNKNHSFHDQIRFSTGIGSTPYALVVEDFNNDNQLDIAFTNYGTNYLGVLLGCFNGTFFDPLTYSTGHNSQPYSLAVGDFNNDKRLDIVVANVGTNNIGMFFGYVNEGFLYAPAYLTGSSSQVTSIAVGDFNNDTRLDVVITNNATNNVKVIFGSGYGTFLYDITYSTGNSSQPCSVCVADLNNDNRLDFVVANAGINTISIFLSNGTGTFSNQITYSTGVRSQPNSVVILDFNNDTQLDIAVASYGTSHIGVYFGYGNGSFMNQQIFSSGFNSHPFALAVGDIDNNNLTDIIATNDGYGNIDILMKTC
;
A
#
# COMPACT_ATOMS: atom_id res chain seq x y z
N MET A 1 20.24 -68.34 3.34
CA MET A 1 21.43 -68.20 2.47
C MET A 1 22.28 -67.11 3.09
N THR A 2 23.48 -67.43 3.56
CA THR A 2 24.45 -66.47 4.07
C THR A 2 24.85 -65.53 2.93
N SER A 3 24.31 -64.32 2.90
CA SER A 3 24.70 -63.28 1.95
C SER A 3 26.18 -62.95 2.21
N SER A 4 27.06 -63.33 1.30
CA SER A 4 28.47 -62.96 1.34
C SER A 4 28.57 -61.43 1.24
N VAL A 5 29.18 -60.80 2.25
CA VAL A 5 29.46 -59.36 2.22
C VAL A 5 30.36 -59.04 1.03
N ARG A 6 30.02 -58.01 0.25
CA ARG A 6 30.90 -57.48 -0.78
C ARG A 6 31.71 -56.35 -0.16
N CYS A 7 33.03 -56.46 -0.26
CA CYS A 7 33.94 -55.42 0.21
C CYS A 7 34.55 -54.68 -1.00
N TYR A 8 34.66 -53.37 -0.90
CA TYR A 8 35.29 -52.51 -1.90
C TYR A 8 36.31 -51.60 -1.22
N GLN A 9 37.51 -51.49 -1.79
CA GLN A 9 38.58 -50.65 -1.26
C GLN A 9 38.55 -49.29 -1.98
N LEU A 10 38.39 -48.20 -1.23
CA LEU A 10 38.59 -46.85 -1.75
C LEU A 10 40.07 -46.48 -1.83
N ASP A 11 40.40 -45.60 -2.78
CA ASP A 11 41.73 -44.99 -2.82
C ASP A 11 41.88 -43.98 -1.66
N GLN A 12 43.07 -43.91 -1.09
CA GLN A 12 43.33 -43.12 0.12
C GLN A 12 43.02 -41.63 -0.10
N SER A 13 43.26 -41.10 -1.31
CA SER A 13 42.95 -39.72 -1.65
C SER A 13 41.47 -39.36 -1.56
N GLU A 14 40.57 -40.34 -1.72
CA GLU A 14 39.12 -40.11 -1.81
C GLU A 14 38.48 -39.90 -0.44
N TYR A 15 39.04 -40.44 0.64
CA TYR A 15 38.39 -40.40 1.96
C TYR A 15 39.26 -39.80 3.06
N ILE A 16 40.59 -39.69 2.90
CA ILE A 16 41.47 -39.31 4.00
C ILE A 16 41.20 -37.92 4.57
N HIS A 17 40.68 -37.01 3.75
CA HIS A 17 40.31 -35.65 4.16
C HIS A 17 39.15 -35.62 5.19
N LEU A 18 38.37 -36.70 5.29
CA LEU A 18 37.27 -36.83 6.26
C LEU A 18 37.75 -37.24 7.65
N PHE A 19 38.92 -37.88 7.72
CA PHE A 19 39.50 -38.37 8.97
C PHE A 19 40.21 -37.24 9.70
N SER A 20 39.42 -36.36 10.31
CA SER A 20 39.94 -35.38 11.27
C SER A 20 40.61 -36.08 12.45
N SER A 21 41.49 -35.37 13.17
CA SER A 21 42.10 -35.89 14.40
C SER A 21 41.07 -36.40 15.42
N GLN A 22 39.89 -35.78 15.45
CA GLN A 22 38.75 -36.12 16.30
C GLN A 22 38.10 -37.43 15.86
N LEU A 23 37.90 -37.62 14.55
CA LEU A 23 37.33 -38.86 14.02
C LEU A 23 38.29 -40.03 14.22
N ILE A 24 39.58 -39.83 13.94
CA ILE A 24 40.63 -40.84 14.18
C ILE A 24 40.70 -41.23 15.66
N TYR A 25 40.62 -40.25 16.55
CA TYR A 25 40.57 -40.48 18.00
C TYR A 25 39.40 -41.39 18.38
N LEU A 26 38.19 -41.06 17.89
CA LEU A 26 36.99 -41.85 18.17
C LEU A 26 37.11 -43.28 17.63
N PHE A 27 37.62 -43.47 16.40
CA PHE A 27 37.89 -44.80 15.86
C PHE A 27 38.91 -45.58 16.69
N SER A 28 39.93 -44.91 17.22
CA SER A 28 40.95 -45.54 18.06
C SER A 28 40.39 -45.96 19.42
N LEU A 29 39.60 -45.09 20.05
CA LEU A 29 38.95 -45.35 21.33
C LEU A 29 38.02 -46.57 21.26
N PHE A 30 37.18 -46.68 20.24
CA PHE A 30 36.27 -47.82 20.12
C PHE A 30 37.02 -49.14 19.84
N ASN A 31 38.06 -49.09 19.01
CA ASN A 31 38.87 -50.26 18.70
C ASN A 31 39.69 -50.76 19.89
N GLU A 32 40.13 -49.89 20.81
CA GLU A 32 40.85 -50.28 22.03
C GLU A 32 40.03 -51.22 22.92
N TYR A 33 38.70 -51.07 22.89
CA TYR A 33 37.76 -51.85 23.69
C TYR A 33 37.04 -52.92 22.85
N ASP A 34 37.62 -53.34 21.71
CA ASP A 34 37.09 -54.37 20.81
C ASP A 34 35.69 -54.08 20.23
N TYR A 35 35.28 -52.81 20.16
CA TYR A 35 34.05 -52.40 19.50
C TYR A 35 34.32 -51.95 18.06
N SER A 36 33.62 -52.57 17.10
CA SER A 36 33.69 -52.17 15.69
C SER A 36 32.89 -50.88 15.50
N ILE A 37 33.52 -49.85 14.94
CA ILE A 37 32.88 -48.59 14.54
C ILE A 37 33.12 -48.30 13.06
N ARG A 38 32.10 -47.80 12.34
CA ARG A 38 32.15 -47.49 10.91
C ARG A 38 31.35 -46.24 10.58
N ILE A 39 31.77 -45.52 9.54
CA ILE A 39 30.94 -44.49 8.88
C ILE A 39 29.81 -45.20 8.15
N ILE A 40 28.61 -44.64 8.17
CA ILE A 40 27.41 -45.28 7.62
C ILE A 40 26.58 -44.34 6.73
N GLY A 41 25.80 -44.93 5.84
CA GLY A 41 24.68 -44.26 5.20
C GLY A 41 25.07 -43.16 4.23
N GLY A 42 24.46 -41.98 4.39
CA GLY A 42 24.60 -40.87 3.43
C GLY A 42 26.05 -40.45 3.22
N ALA A 43 26.87 -40.46 4.27
CA ALA A 43 28.28 -40.09 4.17
C ALA A 43 29.06 -41.02 3.21
N VAL A 44 28.82 -42.33 3.29
CA VAL A 44 29.50 -43.31 2.40
C VAL A 44 29.02 -43.16 0.95
N ARG A 45 27.72 -42.89 0.76
CA ARG A 45 27.15 -42.62 -0.57
C ARG A 45 27.78 -41.37 -1.19
N ASP A 46 27.89 -40.29 -0.44
CA ASP A 46 28.41 -39.01 -0.96
C ASP A 46 29.88 -39.14 -1.36
N ILE A 47 30.69 -39.86 -0.58
CA ILE A 47 32.09 -40.19 -0.93
C ILE A 47 32.16 -40.93 -2.26
N LEU A 48 31.33 -41.96 -2.44
CA LEU A 48 31.29 -42.75 -3.69
C LEU A 48 30.84 -41.95 -4.92
N LEU A 49 30.15 -40.82 -4.70
CA LEU A 49 29.77 -39.87 -5.75
C LEU A 49 30.82 -38.77 -5.98
N GLY A 50 31.94 -38.80 -5.24
CA GLY A 50 32.97 -37.77 -5.28
C GLY A 50 32.57 -36.46 -4.58
N ALA A 51 31.54 -36.49 -3.73
CA ALA A 51 31.09 -35.35 -2.95
C ALA A 51 31.63 -35.41 -1.52
N THR A 52 31.89 -34.24 -0.92
CA THR A 52 32.26 -34.15 0.49
C THR A 52 31.00 -34.23 1.36
N PRO A 53 30.86 -35.24 2.23
CA PRO A 53 29.70 -35.36 3.11
C PRO A 53 29.65 -34.20 4.12
N HIS A 54 28.45 -33.65 4.32
CA HIS A 54 28.21 -32.58 5.29
C HIS A 54 28.13 -33.10 6.74
N ASP A 55 27.52 -34.27 6.94
CA ASP A 55 27.36 -34.92 8.23
C ASP A 55 27.95 -36.34 8.18
N ILE A 56 28.73 -36.70 9.20
CA ILE A 56 29.33 -38.03 9.35
C ILE A 56 28.59 -38.80 10.44
N ASP A 57 27.70 -39.69 10.01
CA ASP A 57 27.03 -40.63 10.91
C ASP A 57 27.89 -41.88 11.10
N LEU A 58 27.96 -42.35 12.35
CA LEU A 58 28.70 -43.53 12.76
C LEU A 58 27.77 -44.61 13.30
N ALA A 59 28.07 -45.87 13.02
CA ALA A 59 27.48 -47.01 13.70
C ALA A 59 28.54 -47.81 14.46
N THR A 60 28.11 -48.49 15.52
CA THR A 60 28.99 -49.31 16.36
C THR A 60 28.29 -50.55 16.90
N THR A 61 29.08 -51.61 17.15
CA THR A 61 28.63 -52.80 17.88
C THR A 61 28.48 -52.55 19.39
N ALA A 62 29.04 -51.45 19.91
CA ALA A 62 28.88 -51.05 21.31
C ALA A 62 27.43 -50.66 21.63
N THR A 63 26.90 -51.10 22.77
CA THR A 63 25.59 -50.64 23.23
C THR A 63 25.66 -49.20 23.75
N THR A 64 24.53 -48.51 23.83
CA THR A 64 24.46 -47.15 24.41
C THR A 64 25.14 -47.09 25.79
N ASN A 65 24.93 -48.10 26.63
CA ASN A 65 25.55 -48.17 27.95
C ASN A 65 27.08 -48.37 27.88
N ASP A 66 27.55 -49.13 26.90
CA ASP A 66 28.99 -49.31 26.68
C ASP A 66 29.61 -48.00 26.20
N ILE A 67 28.98 -47.28 25.27
CA ILE A 67 29.45 -45.96 24.82
C ILE A 67 29.52 -44.99 25.99
N LEU A 68 28.49 -44.94 26.84
CA LEU A 68 28.48 -44.10 28.04
C LEU A 68 29.64 -44.44 28.99
N ARG A 69 29.99 -45.71 29.15
CA ARG A 69 31.15 -46.14 29.94
C ARG A 69 32.48 -45.78 29.29
N LEU A 70 32.58 -45.92 27.96
CA LEU A 70 33.80 -45.59 27.19
C LEU A 70 34.17 -44.11 27.32
N ILE A 71 33.17 -43.23 27.29
CA ILE A 71 33.40 -41.78 27.34
C ILE A 71 33.46 -41.24 28.78
N GLN A 72 33.16 -42.07 29.79
CA GLN A 72 33.07 -41.63 31.18
C GLN A 72 34.44 -41.20 31.71
N GLY A 73 34.60 -39.89 31.95
CA GLY A 73 35.85 -39.33 32.48
C GLY A 73 36.88 -38.96 31.41
N ASP A 74 36.56 -39.11 30.13
CA ASP A 74 37.39 -38.61 29.04
C ASP A 74 37.17 -37.11 28.86
N SER A 75 38.18 -36.29 29.17
CA SER A 75 38.12 -34.83 29.03
C SER A 75 38.05 -34.35 27.57
N ASN A 76 38.26 -35.23 26.59
CA ASN A 76 38.19 -34.91 25.17
C ASN A 76 36.81 -35.15 24.56
N ILE A 77 35.87 -35.77 25.27
CA ILE A 77 34.53 -36.10 24.74
C ILE A 77 33.44 -35.50 25.63
N GLU A 78 32.56 -34.71 25.03
CA GLU A 78 31.34 -34.22 25.67
C GLU A 78 30.11 -34.90 25.07
N LEU A 79 29.21 -35.39 25.92
CA LEU A 79 27.94 -35.96 25.51
C LEU A 79 26.87 -34.86 25.39
N VAL A 80 26.22 -34.80 24.23
CA VAL A 80 25.04 -33.95 24.03
C VAL A 80 23.79 -34.81 24.15
N TYR A 81 23.01 -34.55 25.20
CA TYR A 81 21.75 -35.25 25.38
C TYR A 81 20.74 -34.83 24.32
N THR A 82 20.22 -35.80 23.57
CA THR A 82 19.22 -35.57 22.52
C THR A 82 18.08 -36.57 22.64
N ARG A 83 16.92 -36.26 22.04
CA ARG A 83 15.80 -37.20 21.97
C ARG A 83 16.11 -38.48 21.15
N ALA A 84 17.28 -38.56 20.50
CA ALA A 84 17.71 -39.70 19.69
C ALA A 84 18.22 -40.89 20.55
N GLU A 85 18.46 -40.69 21.84
CA GLU A 85 18.91 -41.74 22.78
C GLU A 85 17.95 -42.93 22.86
N HIS A 86 16.64 -42.66 22.81
CA HIS A 86 15.61 -43.70 22.77
C HIS A 86 15.69 -44.59 21.54
N PHE A 87 16.38 -44.13 20.50
CA PHE A 87 16.65 -44.92 19.31
C PHE A 87 18.04 -45.57 19.34
N GLY A 88 18.83 -45.42 20.42
CA GLY A 88 20.19 -45.96 20.51
C GLY A 88 21.23 -45.14 19.75
N THR A 89 21.01 -43.83 19.60
CA THR A 89 21.97 -42.90 19.01
C THR A 89 22.42 -41.89 20.08
N LEU A 90 23.73 -41.72 20.24
CA LEU A 90 24.36 -40.73 21.10
C LEU A 90 25.08 -39.68 20.26
N THR A 91 24.94 -38.41 20.62
CA THR A 91 25.65 -37.31 19.96
C THR A 91 26.87 -36.92 20.79
N LEU A 92 28.06 -37.09 20.22
CA LEU A 92 29.33 -36.84 20.90
C LEU A 92 30.01 -35.62 20.27
N ILE A 93 30.44 -34.67 21.08
CA ILE A 93 31.35 -33.61 20.66
C ILE A 93 32.76 -34.02 21.07
N VAL A 94 33.64 -34.19 20.09
CA VAL A 94 35.01 -34.66 20.28
C VAL A 94 36.00 -33.52 20.03
N GLY A 95 36.96 -33.37 20.95
CA GLY A 95 38.03 -32.37 20.92
C GLY A 95 37.80 -31.19 21.86
N THR A 96 38.91 -30.60 22.33
CA THR A 96 38.91 -29.49 23.30
C THR A 96 39.12 -28.12 22.64
N THR A 97 40.00 -28.03 21.65
CA THR A 97 40.33 -26.77 20.93
C THR A 97 39.59 -26.66 19.60
N VAL A 98 39.58 -27.74 18.82
CA VAL A 98 38.76 -27.88 17.60
C VAL A 98 37.74 -28.98 17.89
N ARG A 99 36.46 -28.63 17.80
CA ARG A 99 35.34 -29.48 18.23
C ARG A 99 34.58 -29.99 17.00
N ASN A 100 34.39 -31.30 16.91
CA ASN A 100 33.58 -31.94 15.89
C ASN A 100 32.46 -32.75 16.54
N THR A 101 31.26 -32.69 15.96
CA THR A 101 30.09 -33.42 16.45
C THR A 101 29.89 -34.68 15.62
N PHE A 102 29.72 -35.82 16.28
CA PHE A 102 29.46 -37.12 15.64
C PHE A 102 28.24 -37.80 16.26
N GLN A 103 27.36 -38.32 15.42
CA GLN A 103 26.26 -39.17 15.87
C GLN A 103 26.70 -40.63 15.83
N VAL A 104 26.78 -41.28 16.98
CA VAL A 104 27.18 -42.68 17.13
C VAL A 104 25.95 -43.52 17.47
N THR A 105 25.61 -44.45 16.57
CA THR A 105 24.41 -45.27 16.67
C THR A 105 24.76 -46.74 16.90
N THR A 106 24.23 -47.34 17.97
CA THR A 106 24.31 -48.80 18.16
C THR A 106 23.53 -49.51 17.04
N LEU A 107 24.11 -50.57 16.48
CA LEU A 107 23.49 -51.40 15.43
C LEU A 107 22.16 -52.01 15.88
N LYS A 108 21.19 -52.08 14.97
CA LYS A 108 19.79 -52.42 15.27
C LYS A 108 19.32 -53.62 14.46
N ARG A 109 18.58 -54.52 15.11
CA ARG A 109 17.89 -55.66 14.50
C ARG A 109 16.49 -55.30 14.04
N SER A 110 15.73 -54.63 14.90
CA SER A 110 14.34 -54.31 14.65
C SER A 110 13.95 -53.02 15.37
N ILE A 111 12.99 -52.31 14.79
CA ILE A 111 12.39 -51.12 15.38
C ILE A 111 10.88 -51.34 15.30
N THR A 112 10.26 -51.62 16.43
CA THR A 112 8.80 -51.76 16.52
C THR A 112 8.21 -50.49 17.13
N ARG A 113 7.09 -50.04 16.58
CA ARG A 113 6.36 -48.87 17.07
C ARG A 113 4.99 -49.29 17.56
N HIS A 114 4.70 -48.99 18.82
CA HIS A 114 3.38 -49.15 19.42
C HIS A 114 2.88 -47.77 19.87
N GLY A 115 2.08 -47.12 19.02
CA GLY A 115 1.64 -45.75 19.26
C GLY A 115 2.82 -44.76 19.23
N ARG A 116 3.08 -44.06 20.33
CA ARG A 116 4.23 -43.14 20.47
C ARG A 116 5.50 -43.82 20.98
N ASP A 117 5.39 -45.05 21.49
CA ASP A 117 6.52 -45.78 22.06
C ASP A 117 7.25 -46.54 20.96
N VAL A 118 8.57 -46.38 20.95
CA VAL A 118 9.47 -47.07 20.01
C VAL A 118 10.31 -48.05 20.81
N HIS A 119 10.22 -49.32 20.44
CA HIS A 119 11.09 -50.35 20.98
C HIS A 119 12.16 -50.68 19.93
N VAL A 120 13.43 -50.60 20.34
CA VAL A 120 14.58 -50.91 19.48
C VAL A 120 15.27 -52.15 20.02
N GLU A 121 15.45 -53.15 19.18
CA GLU A 121 16.29 -54.31 19.48
C GLU A 121 17.67 -54.09 18.87
N PHE A 122 18.71 -54.15 19.70
CA PHE A 122 20.10 -54.00 19.26
C PHE A 122 20.70 -55.32 18.76
N THR A 123 21.75 -55.24 17.95
CA THR A 123 22.50 -56.40 17.44
C THR A 123 23.96 -56.02 17.27
N ASP A 124 24.83 -57.00 17.15
CA ASP A 124 26.25 -56.85 16.77
C ASP A 124 26.51 -57.18 15.29
N ASN A 125 25.46 -57.47 14.52
CA ASN A 125 25.55 -57.95 13.14
C ASN A 125 25.24 -56.83 12.14
N TRP A 126 26.30 -56.36 11.48
CA TRP A 126 26.25 -55.33 10.43
C TRP A 126 25.28 -55.63 9.28
N SER A 127 25.15 -56.90 8.88
CA SER A 127 24.24 -57.27 7.79
C SER A 127 22.79 -57.08 8.20
N ILE A 128 22.45 -57.31 9.47
CA ILE A 128 21.09 -57.13 9.97
C ILE A 128 20.76 -55.64 10.04
N ASP A 129 21.67 -54.79 10.53
CA ASP A 129 21.47 -53.33 10.58
C ASP A 129 21.33 -52.72 9.17
N ALA A 130 22.22 -53.12 8.24
CA ALA A 130 22.15 -52.67 6.85
C ALA A 130 20.79 -53.02 6.23
N GLN A 131 20.29 -54.23 6.49
CA GLN A 131 18.97 -54.67 6.06
C GLN A 131 17.81 -53.99 6.77
N GLN A 132 18.00 -53.11 7.77
CA GLN A 132 16.92 -52.31 8.38
C GLN A 132 16.83 -50.87 7.84
N ARG A 133 17.85 -50.44 7.12
CA ARG A 133 17.89 -49.10 6.50
C ARG A 133 16.93 -49.02 5.33
N ASP A 134 16.60 -47.79 4.96
CA ASP A 134 15.58 -47.50 3.95
C ASP A 134 16.01 -47.96 2.55
N LEU A 135 17.11 -47.43 2.05
CA LEU A 135 17.56 -47.60 0.68
C LEU A 135 18.89 -48.36 0.61
N THR A 136 19.08 -49.14 -0.44
CA THR A 136 20.31 -49.93 -0.69
C THR A 136 21.56 -49.03 -0.67
N ILE A 137 21.49 -47.88 -1.34
CA ILE A 137 22.55 -46.86 -1.39
C ILE A 137 22.86 -46.21 -0.04
N ASN A 138 21.92 -46.19 0.90
CA ASN A 138 22.10 -45.65 2.26
C ASN A 138 22.42 -46.73 3.29
N SER A 139 22.71 -47.95 2.82
CA SER A 139 22.97 -49.13 3.66
C SER A 139 24.43 -49.56 3.64
N LEU A 140 25.28 -48.75 3.01
CA LEU A 140 26.71 -48.92 2.95
C LEU A 140 27.35 -48.48 4.28
N SER A 141 28.46 -49.13 4.63
CA SER A 141 29.30 -48.75 5.77
C SER A 141 30.77 -48.76 5.36
N MET A 142 31.59 -47.91 5.97
CA MET A 142 33.01 -47.76 5.66
C MET A 142 33.84 -47.72 6.95
N ASP A 143 34.92 -48.49 7.02
CA ASP A 143 35.86 -48.44 8.14
C ASP A 143 36.96 -47.38 7.95
N LYS A 144 37.87 -47.29 8.94
CA LYS A 144 38.97 -46.33 8.93
C LYS A 144 40.00 -46.54 7.82
N ASP A 145 40.07 -47.74 7.27
CA ASP A 145 41.06 -48.13 6.26
C ASP A 145 40.48 -47.96 4.84
N GLY A 146 39.27 -47.42 4.73
CA GLY A 146 38.59 -47.14 3.47
C GLY A 146 37.92 -48.37 2.86
N ILE A 147 37.71 -49.44 3.64
CA ILE A 147 36.98 -50.62 3.17
C ILE A 147 35.48 -50.34 3.33
N ILE A 148 34.78 -50.34 2.20
CA ILE A 148 33.32 -50.27 2.15
C ILE A 148 32.74 -51.67 2.22
N TYR A 149 31.77 -51.86 3.09
CA TYR A 149 30.98 -53.08 3.24
C TYR A 149 29.58 -52.87 2.67
N ASP A 150 29.24 -53.68 1.66
CA ASP A 150 27.94 -53.69 1.00
C ASP A 150 27.24 -55.04 1.22
N TYR A 151 26.12 -54.99 1.94
CA TYR A 151 25.27 -56.14 2.26
C TYR A 151 23.99 -56.19 1.43
N THR A 152 23.68 -55.12 0.68
CA THR A 152 22.36 -54.86 0.08
C THR A 152 22.43 -54.50 -1.40
N ASN A 153 23.61 -54.63 -2.03
CA ASN A 153 23.86 -54.29 -3.44
C ASN A 153 23.78 -52.78 -3.72
N GLY A 154 24.11 -51.95 -2.72
CA GLY A 154 24.04 -50.49 -2.80
C GLY A 154 25.07 -49.88 -3.76
N ILE A 155 26.27 -50.46 -3.91
CA ILE A 155 27.29 -49.93 -4.83
C ILE A 155 26.84 -50.04 -6.29
N ASP A 156 26.27 -51.19 -6.67
CA ASP A 156 25.81 -51.41 -8.04
C ASP A 156 24.59 -50.54 -8.35
N ASP A 157 23.66 -50.40 -7.39
CA ASP A 157 22.52 -49.48 -7.52
C ASP A 157 22.98 -48.02 -7.67
N LEU A 158 24.01 -47.60 -6.90
CA LEU A 158 24.56 -46.25 -7.00
C LEU A 158 25.21 -46.00 -8.37
N LYS A 159 25.98 -46.97 -8.91
CA LYS A 159 26.57 -46.87 -10.27
C LYS A 159 25.54 -46.77 -11.38
N LEU A 160 24.36 -47.38 -11.17
CA LEU A 160 23.23 -47.34 -12.09
C LEU A 160 22.27 -46.17 -11.84
N ASN A 161 22.59 -45.25 -10.91
CA ASN A 161 21.72 -44.15 -10.49
C ASN A 161 20.31 -44.62 -10.05
N ARG A 162 20.25 -45.77 -9.38
CA ARG A 162 19.02 -46.49 -9.06
C ARG A 162 18.65 -46.33 -7.59
N ILE A 163 17.38 -45.99 -7.32
CA ILE A 163 16.87 -45.80 -5.96
C ILE A 163 16.00 -46.99 -5.57
N ARG A 164 16.55 -47.92 -4.78
CA ARG A 164 15.86 -49.13 -4.34
C ARG A 164 15.75 -49.25 -2.83
N PHE A 165 14.61 -49.78 -2.38
CA PHE A 165 14.39 -50.14 -0.99
C PHE A 165 15.03 -51.47 -0.64
N ASN A 166 15.52 -51.59 0.59
CA ASN A 166 15.93 -52.87 1.12
C ASN A 166 14.72 -53.77 1.39
N GLY A 167 14.70 -54.98 0.82
CA GLY A 167 13.64 -55.95 1.06
C GLY A 167 12.33 -55.62 0.32
N ASN A 168 11.18 -55.92 0.94
CA ASN A 168 9.87 -55.68 0.32
C ASN A 168 9.48 -54.20 0.39
N ILE A 169 9.29 -53.56 -0.78
CA ILE A 169 9.02 -52.12 -0.90
C ILE A 169 7.79 -51.70 -0.07
N LEU A 170 6.66 -52.41 -0.23
CA LEU A 170 5.41 -52.05 0.43
C LEU A 170 5.54 -52.10 1.95
N GLN A 171 6.18 -53.14 2.49
CA GLN A 171 6.44 -53.27 3.92
C GLN A 171 7.29 -52.10 4.44
N ARG A 172 8.34 -51.70 3.69
CA ARG A 172 9.20 -50.58 4.09
C ARG A 172 8.47 -49.26 4.16
N LEU A 173 7.59 -48.99 3.20
CA LEU A 173 6.80 -47.77 3.18
C LEU A 173 5.77 -47.76 4.32
N GLN A 174 5.15 -48.90 4.64
CA GLN A 174 4.23 -49.04 5.76
C GLN A 174 4.90 -48.87 7.13
N GLU A 175 6.13 -49.38 7.30
CA GLU A 175 6.91 -49.22 8.55
C GLU A 175 7.21 -47.75 8.86
N ASN A 176 7.51 -46.96 7.83
CA ASN A 176 7.83 -45.55 8.00
C ASN A 176 7.38 -44.73 6.77
N PRO A 177 6.16 -44.17 6.80
CA PRO A 177 5.54 -43.55 5.63
C PRO A 177 6.33 -42.37 5.05
N ILE A 178 7.16 -41.68 5.85
CA ILE A 178 8.03 -40.59 5.35
C ILE A 178 9.04 -41.07 4.28
N ARG A 179 9.30 -42.39 4.21
CA ARG A 179 10.13 -43.00 3.17
C ARG A 179 9.60 -42.76 1.76
N VAL A 180 8.29 -42.51 1.60
CA VAL A 180 7.70 -42.07 0.32
C VAL A 180 8.36 -40.77 -0.17
N LEU A 181 8.43 -39.74 0.68
CA LEU A 181 9.05 -38.47 0.30
C LEU A 181 10.58 -38.59 0.16
N ARG A 182 11.23 -39.41 1.00
CA ARG A 182 12.67 -39.68 0.87
C ARG A 182 13.01 -40.31 -0.48
N TYR A 183 12.17 -41.21 -1.00
CA TYR A 183 12.35 -41.75 -2.35
C TYR A 183 12.41 -40.64 -3.39
N PHE A 184 11.40 -39.75 -3.40
CA PHE A 184 11.35 -38.63 -4.34
C PHE A 184 12.53 -37.66 -4.18
N ARG A 185 12.93 -37.37 -2.94
CA ARG A 185 14.12 -36.55 -2.66
C ARG A 185 15.38 -37.16 -3.29
N PHE A 186 15.65 -38.44 -3.01
CA PHE A 186 16.85 -39.10 -3.52
C PHE A 186 16.81 -39.30 -5.03
N PHE A 187 15.62 -39.56 -5.58
CA PHE A 187 15.42 -39.61 -7.01
C PHE A 187 15.81 -38.28 -7.68
N GLY A 188 15.33 -37.15 -7.14
CA GLY A 188 15.64 -35.81 -7.65
C GLY A 188 17.11 -35.40 -7.54
N VAL A 189 17.90 -36.09 -6.70
CA VAL A 189 19.35 -35.84 -6.54
C VAL A 189 20.18 -36.78 -7.42
N LEU A 190 19.83 -38.06 -7.50
CA LEU A 190 20.71 -39.11 -8.01
C LEU A 190 20.30 -39.68 -9.37
N SER A 191 19.00 -39.68 -9.72
CA SER A 191 18.55 -40.30 -10.97
C SER A 191 19.21 -39.64 -12.17
N SER A 192 19.60 -40.39 -13.20
CA SER A 192 20.11 -39.81 -14.45
C SER A 192 19.02 -39.21 -15.33
N ASP A 193 17.78 -39.65 -15.16
CA ASP A 193 16.62 -39.23 -15.94
C ASP A 193 15.48 -38.84 -15.00
N ALA A 194 14.89 -37.68 -15.23
CA ALA A 194 13.78 -37.20 -14.41
C ALA A 194 12.51 -38.05 -14.60
N TYR A 195 12.29 -38.66 -15.77
CA TYR A 195 11.01 -39.27 -16.13
C TYR A 195 10.91 -40.78 -15.84
N ILE A 196 12.03 -41.44 -15.53
CA ILE A 196 12.10 -42.91 -15.44
C ILE A 196 12.07 -43.38 -13.99
N HIS A 197 10.87 -43.69 -13.50
CA HIS A 197 10.65 -44.37 -12.23
C HIS A 197 10.43 -45.88 -12.43
N GLU A 198 10.83 -46.70 -11.45
CA GLU A 198 10.46 -48.12 -11.46
C GLU A 198 8.95 -48.28 -11.15
N PRO A 199 8.17 -48.96 -12.00
CA PRO A 199 6.70 -49.02 -11.85
C PRO A 199 6.22 -49.66 -10.54
N ASP A 200 6.94 -50.67 -10.05
CA ASP A 200 6.64 -51.37 -8.79
C ASP A 200 6.82 -50.47 -7.57
N ILE A 201 7.76 -49.52 -7.61
CA ILE A 201 7.94 -48.52 -6.55
C ILE A 201 6.76 -47.55 -6.53
N LEU A 202 6.35 -47.01 -7.68
CA LEU A 202 5.22 -46.08 -7.75
C LEU A 202 3.91 -46.75 -7.34
N GLU A 203 3.70 -48.01 -7.71
CA GLU A 203 2.55 -48.80 -7.25
C GLU A 203 2.55 -48.95 -5.72
N ALA A 204 3.68 -49.34 -5.13
CA ALA A 204 3.81 -49.48 -3.68
C ALA A 204 3.64 -48.14 -2.94
N ILE A 205 4.10 -47.02 -3.52
CA ILE A 205 3.86 -45.67 -3.00
C ILE A 205 2.36 -45.39 -2.99
N ARG A 206 1.65 -45.62 -4.10
CA ARG A 206 0.21 -45.38 -4.20
C ARG A 206 -0.58 -46.19 -3.17
N THR A 207 -0.20 -47.45 -2.94
CA THR A 207 -0.85 -48.31 -1.94
C THR A 207 -0.58 -47.87 -0.49
N SER A 208 0.59 -47.28 -0.20
CA SER A 208 1.02 -46.95 1.16
C SER A 208 0.85 -45.46 1.55
N ALA A 209 0.63 -44.58 0.58
CA ALA A 209 0.64 -43.12 0.78
C ALA A 209 -0.39 -42.63 1.81
N THR A 210 -1.50 -43.34 2.02
CA THR A 210 -2.51 -42.99 3.03
C THR A 210 -1.94 -42.86 4.44
N ALA A 211 -0.89 -43.61 4.75
CA ALA A 211 -0.19 -43.56 6.05
C ALA A 211 0.60 -42.24 6.26
N LEU A 212 0.80 -41.42 5.23
CA LEU A 212 1.40 -40.08 5.36
C LEU A 212 0.56 -39.14 6.22
N LYS A 213 -0.75 -39.41 6.36
CA LYS A 213 -1.65 -38.63 7.24
C LYS A 213 -1.16 -38.56 8.69
N ASP A 214 -0.53 -39.63 9.17
CA ASP A 214 -0.07 -39.76 10.55
C ASP A 214 1.36 -39.22 10.76
N VAL A 215 2.03 -38.79 9.69
CA VAL A 215 3.38 -38.23 9.78
C VAL A 215 3.32 -36.75 10.23
N PRO A 216 4.11 -36.35 11.24
CA PRO A 216 4.21 -34.96 11.68
C PRO A 216 4.52 -33.99 10.52
N GLY A 217 3.84 -32.85 10.50
CA GLY A 217 3.93 -31.86 9.42
C GLY A 217 5.34 -31.34 9.19
N GLU A 218 6.09 -31.12 10.26
CA GLU A 218 7.46 -30.61 10.23
C GLU A 218 8.39 -31.56 9.46
N LYS A 219 8.15 -32.88 9.58
CA LYS A 219 8.93 -33.89 8.85
C LYS A 219 8.57 -33.90 7.37
N ILE A 220 7.29 -33.75 7.05
CA ILE A 220 6.84 -33.61 5.66
C ILE A 220 7.48 -32.38 5.03
N TRP A 221 7.42 -31.24 5.71
CA TRP A 221 8.07 -30.01 5.24
C TRP A 221 9.55 -30.21 4.99
N SER A 222 10.29 -30.79 5.95
CA SER A 222 11.74 -30.98 5.80
C SER A 222 12.12 -31.81 4.57
N GLU A 223 11.30 -32.81 4.19
CA GLU A 223 11.54 -33.59 2.98
C GLU A 223 11.09 -32.84 1.71
N LEU A 224 9.93 -32.17 1.74
CA LEU A 224 9.46 -31.34 0.63
C LEU A 224 10.43 -30.21 0.30
N GLU A 225 10.99 -29.56 1.31
CA GLU A 225 11.96 -28.49 1.14
C GLU A 225 13.21 -28.98 0.39
N LEU A 226 13.72 -30.17 0.77
CA LEU A 226 14.85 -30.79 0.08
C LEU A 226 14.50 -31.26 -1.34
N ILE A 227 13.27 -31.73 -1.56
CA ILE A 227 12.77 -32.07 -2.91
C ILE A 227 12.77 -30.82 -3.80
N LEU A 228 12.26 -29.70 -3.30
CA LEU A 228 12.12 -28.44 -4.03
C LEU A 228 13.46 -27.76 -4.32
N ARG A 229 14.49 -28.04 -3.51
CA ARG A 229 15.88 -27.62 -3.77
C ARG A 229 16.65 -28.61 -4.65
N GLY A 230 16.06 -29.76 -5.00
CA GLY A 230 16.68 -30.80 -5.81
C GLY A 230 16.81 -30.44 -7.28
N ARG A 231 17.66 -31.17 -8.01
CA ARG A 231 17.98 -30.92 -9.43
C ARG A 231 16.77 -31.08 -10.35
N PHE A 232 15.82 -31.93 -9.99
CA PHE A 232 14.60 -32.18 -10.77
C PHE A 232 13.33 -31.77 -10.03
N ALA A 233 13.40 -30.76 -9.17
CA ALA A 233 12.30 -30.36 -8.28
C ALA A 233 10.96 -30.23 -9.00
N GLY A 234 10.91 -29.51 -10.14
CA GLY A 234 9.67 -29.33 -10.91
C GLY A 234 9.06 -30.65 -11.37
N HIS A 235 9.89 -31.52 -11.95
CA HIS A 235 9.44 -32.82 -12.44
C HIS A 235 9.02 -33.76 -11.31
N VAL A 236 9.83 -33.84 -10.24
CA VAL A 236 9.54 -34.69 -9.07
C VAL A 236 8.24 -34.28 -8.40
N MET A 237 7.99 -32.98 -8.26
CA MET A 237 6.74 -32.47 -7.71
C MET A 237 5.56 -32.84 -8.60
N ARG A 238 5.69 -32.71 -9.91
CA ARG A 238 4.67 -33.20 -10.85
C ARG A 238 4.38 -34.68 -10.66
N THR A 239 5.40 -35.55 -10.55
CA THR A 239 5.20 -36.98 -10.30
C THR A 239 4.47 -37.25 -8.98
N ILE A 240 4.78 -36.49 -7.92
CA ILE A 240 4.09 -36.57 -6.62
C ILE A 240 2.59 -36.25 -6.79
N LEU A 241 2.28 -35.17 -7.51
CA LEU A 241 0.91 -34.74 -7.76
C LEU A 241 0.14 -35.80 -8.59
N GLU A 242 0.79 -36.39 -9.60
CA GLU A 242 0.21 -37.48 -10.43
C GLU A 242 -0.12 -38.76 -9.64
N GLN A 243 0.51 -38.98 -8.47
CA GLN A 243 0.20 -40.13 -7.60
C GLN A 243 -1.06 -39.93 -6.73
N GLN A 244 -1.75 -38.79 -6.82
CA GLN A 244 -3.05 -38.53 -6.16
C GLN A 244 -3.02 -38.62 -4.62
N PHE A 245 -1.88 -38.33 -4.00
CA PHE A 245 -1.78 -38.24 -2.53
C PHE A 245 -1.40 -36.84 -2.02
N ALA A 246 -1.33 -35.85 -2.91
CA ALA A 246 -0.99 -34.46 -2.59
C ALA A 246 -1.84 -33.84 -1.45
N PRO A 247 -3.16 -34.11 -1.35
CA PRO A 247 -3.98 -33.61 -0.23
C PRO A 247 -3.53 -34.08 1.15
N LEU A 248 -2.88 -35.25 1.25
CA LEU A 248 -2.33 -35.74 2.51
C LEU A 248 -1.14 -34.91 3.00
N LEU A 249 -0.47 -34.23 2.07
CA LEU A 249 0.61 -33.27 2.32
C LEU A 249 0.08 -31.85 2.58
N GLY A 250 -1.23 -31.63 2.42
CA GLY A 250 -1.87 -30.32 2.49
C GLY A 250 -1.79 -29.53 1.18
N LEU A 251 -1.36 -30.17 0.09
CA LEU A 251 -1.34 -29.58 -1.25
C LEU A 251 -2.69 -29.79 -1.95
N PRO A 252 -3.09 -28.91 -2.89
CA PRO A 252 -4.35 -29.06 -3.62
C PRO A 252 -4.32 -30.24 -4.61
N ASP A 253 -5.51 -30.72 -4.98
CA ASP A 253 -5.71 -31.91 -5.84
C ASP A 253 -5.96 -31.54 -7.31
N SER A 254 -5.23 -30.55 -7.83
CA SER A 254 -5.52 -29.99 -9.15
C SER A 254 -4.46 -30.34 -10.19
N SER A 255 -4.94 -30.64 -11.41
CA SER A 255 -4.16 -31.21 -12.51
C SER A 255 -3.60 -30.17 -13.47
N VAL A 256 -4.08 -28.92 -13.41
CA VAL A 256 -3.69 -27.83 -14.32
C VAL A 256 -2.39 -27.18 -13.84
N GLU A 257 -2.21 -27.07 -12.53
CA GLU A 257 -1.11 -26.38 -11.83
C GLU A 257 0.15 -27.26 -11.77
N MET A 258 0.01 -28.57 -12.01
CA MET A 258 1.14 -29.51 -12.06
C MET A 258 2.16 -29.12 -13.15
N TYR A 259 1.67 -28.70 -14.32
CA TYR A 259 2.52 -28.26 -15.43
C TYR A 259 3.06 -26.85 -15.21
N GLU A 260 2.29 -25.97 -14.57
CA GLU A 260 2.71 -24.60 -14.30
C GLU A 260 3.87 -24.56 -13.29
N LEU A 261 3.85 -25.40 -12.25
CA LEU A 261 4.98 -25.52 -11.32
C LEU A 261 6.27 -25.94 -12.05
N GLU A 262 6.20 -26.95 -12.92
CA GLU A 262 7.35 -27.41 -13.70
C GLU A 262 7.87 -26.30 -14.64
N ASN A 263 6.97 -25.59 -15.33
CA ASN A 263 7.32 -24.45 -16.18
C ASN A 263 7.97 -23.31 -15.40
N ARG A 264 7.47 -23.00 -14.20
CA ARG A 264 8.00 -21.94 -13.33
C ARG A 264 9.36 -22.30 -12.80
N TRP A 265 9.52 -23.55 -12.36
CA TRP A 265 10.80 -24.08 -11.93
C TRP A 265 11.84 -23.99 -13.06
N LEU A 266 11.51 -24.39 -14.30
CA LEU A 266 12.43 -24.28 -15.45
C LEU A 266 12.92 -22.85 -15.69
N ARG A 267 12.08 -21.84 -15.45
CA ARG A 267 12.46 -20.43 -15.60
C ARG A 267 13.42 -19.97 -14.52
N CYS A 268 13.24 -20.40 -13.27
CA CYS A 268 13.99 -19.87 -12.12
C CYS A 268 15.04 -20.81 -11.50
N MET A 269 15.19 -22.05 -11.98
CA MET A 269 16.05 -23.07 -11.36
C MET A 269 17.50 -22.64 -11.13
N ASN A 270 18.05 -21.78 -12.01
CA ASN A 270 19.43 -21.29 -11.90
C ASN A 270 19.62 -20.21 -10.81
N TYR A 271 18.53 -19.72 -10.22
CA TYR A 271 18.52 -18.57 -9.30
C TYR A 271 18.05 -18.94 -7.89
N GLN A 272 18.02 -20.25 -7.59
CA GLN A 272 17.73 -20.80 -6.26
C GLN A 272 16.48 -20.15 -5.65
N PRO A 273 15.29 -20.37 -6.24
CA PRO A 273 14.03 -19.88 -5.68
C PRO A 273 13.81 -20.49 -4.29
N GLU A 274 13.18 -19.73 -3.40
CA GLU A 274 12.73 -20.32 -2.14
C GLU A 274 11.69 -21.41 -2.41
N PRO A 275 11.66 -22.50 -1.65
CA PRO A 275 10.70 -23.60 -1.83
C PRO A 275 9.24 -23.14 -1.84
N MET A 276 8.92 -22.11 -1.05
CA MET A 276 7.59 -21.49 -1.06
C MET A 276 7.27 -20.76 -2.36
N THR A 277 8.26 -20.13 -3.00
CA THR A 277 8.11 -19.44 -4.28
C THR A 277 7.68 -20.40 -5.38
N LEU A 278 8.17 -21.64 -5.37
CA LEU A 278 7.73 -22.66 -6.31
C LEU A 278 6.36 -23.23 -5.93
N LEU A 279 6.12 -23.52 -4.65
CA LEU A 279 4.86 -24.14 -4.22
C LEU A 279 3.66 -23.21 -4.36
N ILE A 280 3.83 -21.90 -4.26
CA ILE A 280 2.71 -20.95 -4.33
C ILE A 280 1.96 -21.02 -5.67
N THR A 281 2.60 -21.56 -6.72
CA THR A 281 1.95 -21.81 -8.03
C THR A 281 0.79 -22.78 -7.94
N LEU A 282 0.77 -23.66 -6.93
CA LEU A 282 -0.26 -24.69 -6.78
C LEU A 282 -1.54 -24.15 -6.13
N PHE A 283 -1.48 -23.00 -5.47
CA PHE A 283 -2.59 -22.46 -4.69
C PHE A 283 -3.30 -21.35 -5.47
N ASP A 284 -4.62 -21.41 -5.50
CA ASP A 284 -5.45 -20.38 -6.14
C ASP A 284 -5.83 -19.27 -5.16
N ASN A 285 -6.04 -19.63 -3.90
CA ASN A 285 -6.60 -18.76 -2.88
C ASN A 285 -5.95 -18.97 -1.50
N GLN A 286 -6.16 -17.99 -0.62
CA GLN A 286 -5.55 -17.94 0.70
C GLN A 286 -5.99 -19.11 1.59
N ASP A 287 -7.22 -19.61 1.43
CA ASP A 287 -7.75 -20.70 2.26
C ASP A 287 -6.99 -22.02 2.02
N GLU A 288 -6.72 -22.36 0.76
CA GLU A 288 -5.92 -23.54 0.41
C GLU A 288 -4.48 -23.41 0.95
N PHE A 289 -3.89 -22.22 0.83
CA PHE A 289 -2.55 -21.95 1.35
C PHE A 289 -2.50 -22.05 2.88
N ASP A 290 -3.53 -21.59 3.58
CA ASP A 290 -3.64 -21.70 5.04
C ASP A 290 -3.82 -23.15 5.51
N ILE A 291 -4.55 -23.98 4.74
CA ILE A 291 -4.65 -25.44 4.98
C ILE A 291 -3.27 -26.08 4.89
N PHE A 292 -2.50 -25.77 3.84
CA PHE A 292 -1.13 -26.24 3.68
C PHE A 292 -0.27 -25.82 4.86
N CYS A 293 -0.23 -24.52 5.18
CA CYS A 293 0.56 -23.97 6.28
C CYS A 293 0.27 -24.65 7.61
N LYS A 294 -1.01 -24.95 7.88
CA LYS A 294 -1.44 -25.67 9.09
C LYS A 294 -1.00 -27.13 9.10
N ARG A 295 -1.00 -27.80 7.94
CA ARG A 295 -0.59 -29.20 7.79
C ARG A 295 0.90 -29.40 8.01
N ILE A 296 1.72 -28.48 7.49
CA ILE A 296 3.18 -28.58 7.53
C ILE A 296 3.84 -27.81 8.68
N LYS A 297 3.07 -26.99 9.40
CA LYS A 297 3.55 -26.11 10.48
C LYS A 297 4.55 -25.06 9.99
N CYS A 298 4.12 -24.25 9.01
CA CYS A 298 4.93 -23.14 8.48
C CYS A 298 5.48 -22.22 9.56
N SER A 299 6.72 -21.79 9.37
CA SER A 299 7.27 -20.63 10.09
C SER A 299 6.56 -19.34 9.65
N THR A 300 6.63 -18.31 10.49
CA THR A 300 6.07 -16.99 10.17
C THR A 300 6.67 -16.40 8.89
N ARG A 301 7.96 -16.60 8.64
CA ARG A 301 8.64 -16.14 7.42
C ARG A 301 8.07 -16.80 6.16
N GLN A 302 7.91 -18.12 6.18
CA GLN A 302 7.35 -18.88 5.06
C GLN A 302 5.90 -18.48 4.78
N LYS A 303 5.10 -18.31 5.84
CA LYS A 303 3.69 -17.92 5.71
C LYS A 303 3.57 -16.55 5.04
N LYS A 304 4.29 -15.55 5.56
CA LYS A 304 4.27 -14.18 5.02
C LYS A 304 4.77 -14.08 3.58
N LEU A 305 5.81 -14.85 3.22
CA LEU A 305 6.27 -14.91 1.84
C LEU A 305 5.19 -15.49 0.91
N GLY A 306 4.53 -16.58 1.30
CA GLY A 306 3.48 -17.17 0.49
C GLY A 306 2.24 -16.27 0.36
N GLU A 307 1.78 -15.65 1.46
CA GLU A 307 0.71 -14.64 1.47
C GLU A 307 1.04 -13.50 0.50
N PHE A 308 2.25 -12.93 0.60
CA PHE A 308 2.73 -11.88 -0.29
C PHE A 308 2.69 -12.31 -1.76
N LEU A 309 3.27 -13.47 -2.09
CA LEU A 309 3.29 -13.93 -3.47
C LEU A 309 1.89 -14.20 -4.01
N LEU A 310 0.97 -14.71 -3.18
CA LEU A 310 -0.40 -14.99 -3.60
C LEU A 310 -1.16 -13.70 -3.92
N ASP A 311 -1.00 -12.67 -3.08
CA ASP A 311 -1.65 -11.37 -3.24
C ASP A 311 -1.08 -10.56 -4.43
N TYR A 312 0.23 -10.66 -4.66
CA TYR A 312 0.93 -9.75 -5.58
C TYR A 312 1.43 -10.36 -6.88
N ARG A 313 1.40 -11.70 -7.06
CA ARG A 313 1.87 -12.38 -8.29
C ARG A 313 1.28 -11.86 -9.60
N TYR A 314 0.06 -11.33 -9.57
CA TYR A 314 -0.63 -10.78 -10.75
C TYR A 314 -0.82 -9.27 -10.74
N SER A 315 -0.76 -8.61 -9.58
CA SER A 315 -1.05 -7.18 -9.45
C SER A 315 0.18 -6.29 -9.60
N ILE A 316 1.37 -6.78 -9.25
CA ILE A 316 2.64 -6.08 -9.48
C ILE A 316 3.34 -6.73 -10.68
N GLN A 317 3.40 -6.04 -11.81
CA GLN A 317 4.08 -6.50 -13.02
C GLN A 317 4.92 -5.36 -13.62
N PRO A 318 5.89 -5.65 -14.52
CA PRO A 318 6.58 -4.62 -15.27
C PRO A 318 5.55 -3.78 -16.02
N SER A 319 5.80 -2.47 -16.12
CA SER A 319 4.94 -1.57 -16.90
C SER A 319 4.98 -1.94 -18.39
N ASN A 320 4.21 -1.23 -19.24
CA ASN A 320 4.05 -1.55 -20.67
C ASN A 320 5.37 -1.75 -21.47
N ASN A 321 6.52 -1.35 -20.92
CA ASN A 321 7.84 -1.82 -21.34
C ASN A 321 8.27 -2.97 -20.41
N HIS A 322 8.26 -4.21 -20.90
CA HIS A 322 8.50 -5.47 -20.18
C HIS A 322 9.83 -5.60 -19.39
N ASP A 323 10.62 -4.53 -19.29
CA ASP A 323 11.93 -4.46 -18.63
C ASP A 323 12.00 -3.39 -17.52
N SER A 324 10.87 -2.77 -17.14
CA SER A 324 10.87 -1.70 -16.13
C SER A 324 10.61 -2.23 -14.71
N LEU A 325 11.44 -1.77 -13.76
CA LEU A 325 11.30 -2.00 -12.31
C LEU A 325 10.33 -1.03 -11.62
N ASP A 326 9.69 -0.11 -12.34
CA ASP A 326 8.99 1.03 -11.74
C ASP A 326 7.86 0.59 -10.79
N SER A 327 6.99 -0.33 -11.22
CA SER A 327 5.91 -0.87 -10.38
C SER A 327 6.41 -1.50 -9.07
N TYR A 328 7.58 -2.15 -9.10
CA TYR A 328 8.19 -2.79 -7.93
C TYR A 328 8.81 -1.74 -6.99
N LYS A 329 9.48 -0.73 -7.56
CA LYS A 329 10.08 0.39 -6.81
C LYS A 329 9.00 1.23 -6.13
N GLU A 330 7.93 1.55 -6.84
CA GLU A 330 6.78 2.27 -6.28
C GLU A 330 6.19 1.51 -5.09
N PHE A 331 5.96 0.21 -5.24
CA PHE A 331 5.45 -0.62 -4.16
C PHE A 331 6.38 -0.63 -2.94
N LEU A 332 7.70 -0.71 -3.12
CA LEU A 332 8.69 -0.66 -2.04
C LEU A 332 8.71 0.70 -1.30
N ILE A 333 8.42 1.79 -1.99
CA ILE A 333 8.40 3.14 -1.41
C ILE A 333 7.09 3.41 -0.67
N ASP A 334 5.96 2.95 -1.22
CA ASP A 334 4.62 3.24 -0.68
C ASP A 334 4.24 2.33 0.50
N SER A 335 4.90 1.19 0.66
CA SER A 335 4.52 0.15 1.64
C SER A 335 4.82 0.49 3.11
N HIS A 336 5.41 1.65 3.43
CA HIS A 336 5.57 2.21 4.80
C HIS A 336 6.03 1.23 5.91
N SER A 337 6.63 0.09 5.56
CA SER A 337 6.91 -0.98 6.52
C SER A 337 8.20 -0.70 7.28
N THR A 338 8.22 -1.01 8.58
CA THR A 338 9.43 -0.95 9.41
C THR A 338 10.45 -2.05 9.05
N GLN A 339 10.13 -2.94 8.12
CA GLN A 339 10.92 -4.11 7.72
C GLN A 339 11.18 -4.10 6.19
N GLN A 340 11.66 -2.97 5.65
CA GLN A 340 11.94 -2.82 4.22
C GLN A 340 12.88 -3.91 3.67
N ASP A 341 13.86 -4.36 4.45
CA ASP A 341 14.78 -5.43 4.04
C ASP A 341 14.05 -6.75 3.73
N ILE A 342 13.03 -7.09 4.54
CA ILE A 342 12.23 -8.31 4.33
C ILE A 342 11.35 -8.16 3.09
N LEU A 343 10.76 -6.98 2.89
CA LEU A 343 9.92 -6.72 1.71
C LEU A 343 10.73 -6.78 0.42
N TYR A 344 11.98 -6.33 0.49
CA TYR A 344 12.92 -6.43 -0.61
C TYR A 344 13.24 -7.89 -0.99
N GLU A 345 13.47 -8.75 0.01
CA GLU A 345 13.60 -10.21 -0.22
C GLU A 345 12.34 -10.78 -0.90
N TYR A 346 11.14 -10.33 -0.50
CA TYR A 346 9.88 -10.79 -1.08
C TYR A 346 9.69 -10.36 -2.54
N ILE A 347 10.10 -9.14 -2.88
CA ILE A 347 10.10 -8.67 -4.27
C ILE A 347 11.07 -9.48 -5.13
N ILE A 348 12.24 -9.84 -4.61
CA ILE A 348 13.19 -10.71 -5.33
C ILE A 348 12.54 -12.08 -5.61
N GLU A 349 11.87 -12.68 -4.62
CA GLU A 349 11.15 -13.94 -4.83
C GLU A 349 9.97 -13.78 -5.82
N LEU A 350 9.29 -12.63 -5.83
CA LEU A 350 8.25 -12.32 -6.81
C LEU A 350 8.80 -12.22 -8.23
N LEU A 351 9.95 -11.58 -8.42
CA LEU A 351 10.64 -11.52 -9.72
C LEU A 351 11.05 -12.92 -10.19
N LYS A 352 11.56 -13.77 -9.29
CA LYS A 352 11.86 -15.17 -9.58
C LYS A 352 10.60 -15.94 -9.99
N TYR A 353 9.50 -15.77 -9.26
CA TYR A 353 8.20 -16.38 -9.56
C TYR A 353 7.71 -16.00 -10.96
N GLN A 354 7.79 -14.71 -11.29
CA GLN A 354 7.30 -14.18 -12.55
C GLN A 354 8.22 -14.53 -13.74
N GLY A 355 9.49 -14.79 -13.47
CA GLY A 355 10.51 -15.13 -14.46
C GLY A 355 11.30 -13.92 -14.98
N TYR A 356 11.22 -12.77 -14.31
CA TYR A 356 11.94 -11.54 -14.67
C TYR A 356 13.32 -11.49 -14.01
N ILE A 357 14.15 -12.44 -14.41
CA ILE A 357 15.40 -12.67 -13.70
C ILE A 357 16.46 -11.60 -14.00
N ASP A 358 16.47 -11.08 -15.23
CA ASP A 358 17.43 -10.04 -15.63
C ASP A 358 17.28 -8.77 -14.78
N LEU A 359 16.11 -8.54 -14.19
CA LEU A 359 15.83 -7.40 -13.31
C LEU A 359 16.28 -7.60 -11.85
N ILE A 360 16.67 -8.82 -11.47
CA ILE A 360 17.05 -9.13 -10.08
C ILE A 360 18.36 -8.43 -9.69
N ASP A 361 19.33 -8.36 -10.59
CA ASP A 361 20.60 -7.68 -10.31
C ASP A 361 20.43 -6.16 -10.26
N ASP A 362 19.56 -5.61 -11.11
CA ASP A 362 19.23 -4.19 -11.12
C ASP A 362 18.51 -3.77 -9.84
N ILE A 363 17.52 -4.54 -9.38
CA ILE A 363 16.83 -4.20 -8.13
C ILE A 363 17.79 -4.31 -6.95
N LYS A 364 18.68 -5.33 -6.92
CA LYS A 364 19.72 -5.53 -5.90
C LYS A 364 20.69 -4.36 -5.74
N GLN A 365 20.98 -3.67 -6.84
CA GLN A 365 21.86 -2.50 -6.84
C GLN A 365 21.12 -1.20 -6.50
N TRP A 366 19.79 -1.21 -6.60
CA TRP A 366 18.96 -0.05 -6.32
C TRP A 366 18.74 0.14 -4.82
N SER A 367 19.11 1.31 -4.30
CA SER A 367 18.82 1.73 -2.93
C SER A 367 17.51 2.51 -2.88
N ILE A 368 16.63 2.18 -1.92
CA ILE A 368 15.38 2.91 -1.70
C ILE A 368 15.71 4.38 -1.37
N PRO A 369 15.31 5.33 -2.23
CA PRO A 369 15.60 6.74 -1.99
C PRO A 369 14.79 7.20 -0.76
N LYS A 370 15.40 8.06 0.06
CA LYS A 370 14.72 8.69 1.20
C LYS A 370 14.18 10.03 0.74
N PHE A 371 12.94 10.33 1.11
CA PHE A 371 12.36 11.64 0.85
C PHE A 371 13.25 12.73 1.47
N PRO A 372 13.74 13.72 0.68
CA PRO A 372 14.88 14.55 1.08
C PRO A 372 14.52 15.75 1.95
N ILE A 373 13.23 15.91 2.30
CA ILE A 373 12.72 17.03 3.10
C ILE A 373 11.98 16.53 4.32
N ASP A 374 12.14 17.24 5.43
CA ASP A 374 11.30 17.11 6.62
C ASP A 374 10.54 18.41 6.96
N ILE A 375 9.74 18.36 8.03
CA ILE A 375 8.99 19.52 8.52
C ILE A 375 9.92 20.67 8.91
N TRP A 376 11.07 20.36 9.51
CA TRP A 376 11.97 21.38 10.05
C TRP A 376 12.59 22.22 8.93
N ASP A 377 12.93 21.57 7.82
CA ASP A 377 13.43 22.21 6.61
C ASP A 377 12.44 23.21 6.03
N LEU A 378 11.16 22.83 5.93
CA LEU A 378 10.11 23.70 5.42
C LEU A 378 9.87 24.91 6.35
N GLN A 379 9.97 24.73 7.66
CA GLN A 379 9.83 25.81 8.65
C GLN A 379 10.98 26.82 8.58
N GLN A 380 12.23 26.35 8.50
CA GLN A 380 13.39 27.24 8.41
C GLN A 380 13.38 28.09 7.13
N ASN A 381 12.78 27.58 6.06
CA ASN A 381 12.62 28.29 4.80
C ASN A 381 11.33 29.14 4.74
N GLY A 382 10.50 29.17 5.78
CA GLY A 382 9.30 30.01 5.82
C GLY A 382 8.18 29.58 4.88
N LEU A 383 8.21 28.34 4.37
CA LEU A 383 7.17 27.78 3.52
C LEU A 383 5.90 27.42 4.30
N ILE A 384 6.05 27.14 5.58
CA ILE A 384 4.99 26.69 6.48
C ILE A 384 5.13 27.36 7.85
N SER A 385 4.01 27.51 8.57
CA SER A 385 3.99 28.05 9.94
C SER A 385 4.46 27.02 10.98
N LYS A 386 4.24 27.25 12.29
CA LYS A 386 4.64 26.32 13.36
C LYS A 386 3.61 25.19 13.61
N TYR A 387 2.46 25.19 12.93
CA TYR A 387 1.38 24.21 13.11
C TYR A 387 0.93 23.59 11.77
N HIS A 388 0.76 22.25 11.79
CA HIS A 388 0.11 21.36 10.80
C HIS A 388 0.63 21.44 9.35
N PHE A 389 1.18 20.32 8.83
CA PHE A 389 2.00 20.29 7.60
C PHE A 389 1.81 19.04 6.74
N SER A 390 0.91 18.15 7.16
CA SER A 390 0.82 16.79 6.62
C SER A 390 0.39 16.81 5.15
N HIS A 391 -0.51 17.73 4.81
CA HIS A 391 -1.02 17.92 3.47
C HIS A 391 0.07 18.45 2.52
N PHE A 392 0.79 19.48 2.93
CA PHE A 392 1.84 20.10 2.11
C PHE A 392 3.02 19.15 1.89
N LEU A 393 3.45 18.42 2.91
CA LEU A 393 4.45 17.35 2.77
C LEU A 393 3.98 16.24 1.84
N ARG A 394 2.70 15.85 1.89
CA ARG A 394 2.14 14.87 0.95
C ARG A 394 2.23 15.37 -0.49
N GLN A 395 1.89 16.64 -0.74
CA GLN A 395 2.01 17.23 -2.08
C GLN A 395 3.46 17.26 -2.57
N LEU A 396 4.41 17.66 -1.72
CA LEU A 396 5.83 17.62 -2.08
C LEU A 396 6.32 16.18 -2.32
N LYS A 397 5.82 15.21 -1.57
CA LYS A 397 6.14 13.79 -1.77
C LYS A 397 5.57 13.24 -3.07
N GLU A 398 4.36 13.63 -3.45
CA GLU A 398 3.76 13.29 -4.75
C GLU A 398 4.58 13.86 -5.91
N GLN A 399 5.06 15.10 -5.79
CA GLN A 399 5.90 15.72 -6.81
C GLN A 399 7.28 15.07 -6.89
N TRP A 400 7.85 14.73 -5.74
CA TRP A 400 9.05 13.91 -5.70
C TRP A 400 8.84 12.55 -6.38
N LYS A 401 7.68 11.89 -6.17
CA LYS A 401 7.30 10.67 -6.89
C LYS A 401 7.18 10.89 -8.40
N LEU A 402 6.52 11.96 -8.85
CA LEU A 402 6.40 12.31 -10.28
C LEU A 402 7.77 12.58 -10.93
N SER A 403 8.72 13.11 -10.16
CA SER A 403 10.11 13.28 -10.59
C SER A 403 10.92 11.98 -10.66
N GLN A 404 10.29 10.82 -10.48
CA GLN A 404 10.97 9.53 -10.34
C GLN A 404 11.98 9.53 -9.19
N TYR A 405 11.62 10.23 -8.09
CA TYR A 405 12.41 10.35 -6.87
C TYR A 405 13.76 11.09 -7.05
N MET A 406 13.88 11.90 -8.11
CA MET A 406 15.13 12.61 -8.45
C MET A 406 15.21 14.03 -7.89
N MET A 407 14.08 14.69 -7.60
CA MET A 407 14.12 16.06 -7.09
C MET A 407 14.89 16.15 -5.77
N THR A 408 15.76 17.14 -5.71
CA THR A 408 16.55 17.49 -4.53
C THR A 408 15.71 18.26 -3.50
N LYS A 409 16.27 18.41 -2.30
CA LYS A 409 15.68 19.23 -1.25
C LYS A 409 15.49 20.67 -1.70
N GLU A 410 16.49 21.24 -2.35
CA GLU A 410 16.45 22.63 -2.83
C GLU A 410 15.36 22.82 -3.87
N GLU A 411 15.26 21.90 -4.84
CA GLU A 411 14.22 21.95 -5.89
C GLU A 411 12.81 21.78 -5.32
N LEU A 412 12.63 20.91 -4.32
CA LEU A 412 11.32 20.75 -3.66
C LEU A 412 10.95 21.95 -2.78
N ILE A 413 11.91 22.62 -2.15
CA ILE A 413 11.69 23.88 -1.41
C ILE A 413 11.30 24.99 -2.40
N GLU A 414 12.03 25.14 -3.50
CA GLU A 414 11.71 26.11 -4.56
C GLU A 414 10.33 25.86 -5.15
N TYR A 415 9.99 24.59 -5.42
CA TYR A 415 8.66 24.18 -5.86
C TYR A 415 7.58 24.52 -4.83
N GLY A 416 7.88 24.35 -3.54
CA GLY A 416 6.99 24.73 -2.44
C GLY A 416 6.63 26.21 -2.41
N PHE A 417 7.55 27.11 -2.79
CA PHE A 417 7.29 28.55 -2.85
C PHE A 417 6.29 28.94 -3.95
N GLN A 418 6.01 28.03 -4.89
CA GLN A 418 4.96 28.20 -5.89
C GLN A 418 3.56 27.86 -5.36
N SER A 419 3.43 27.51 -4.06
CA SER A 419 2.12 27.25 -3.47
C SER A 419 1.31 28.53 -3.31
N ASP A 420 0.09 28.53 -3.82
CA ASP A 420 -0.86 29.61 -3.54
C ASP A 420 -1.29 29.55 -2.07
N ASN A 421 -1.86 30.64 -1.57
CA ASN A 421 -2.17 30.78 -0.16
C ASN A 421 -3.38 31.69 0.11
N ILE A 422 -3.94 31.52 1.30
CA ILE A 422 -4.86 32.46 1.93
C ILE A 422 -4.09 33.26 2.97
N GLY A 423 -4.21 34.59 2.88
CA GLY A 423 -3.59 35.52 3.82
C GLY A 423 -4.58 36.07 4.83
N VAL A 424 -4.23 36.03 6.10
CA VAL A 424 -5.04 36.54 7.23
C VAL A 424 -4.31 37.69 7.91
N PHE A 425 -4.99 38.82 8.08
CA PHE A 425 -4.50 40.01 8.76
C PHE A 425 -5.22 40.18 10.10
N PHE A 426 -4.48 40.14 11.22
CA PHE A 426 -5.07 40.35 12.55
C PHE A 426 -5.09 41.84 12.89
N GLY A 427 -6.26 42.35 13.27
CA GLY A 427 -6.40 43.73 13.72
C GLY A 427 -5.68 44.00 15.04
N ASN A 428 -4.98 45.11 15.11
CA ASN A 428 -4.45 45.71 16.33
C ASN A 428 -5.52 46.62 16.96
N LYS A 429 -5.47 46.81 18.29
CA LYS A 429 -6.35 47.74 19.02
C LYS A 429 -6.15 49.23 18.67
N ASN A 430 -5.26 49.55 17.74
CA ASN A 430 -4.93 50.90 17.28
C ASN A 430 -5.30 51.13 15.81
N HIS A 431 -6.25 50.37 15.25
CA HIS A 431 -6.72 50.50 13.86
C HIS A 431 -5.62 50.24 12.81
N SER A 432 -4.70 49.32 13.12
CA SER A 432 -3.71 48.79 12.17
C SER A 432 -3.77 47.27 12.14
N PHE A 433 -3.01 46.61 11.27
CA PHE A 433 -2.95 45.14 11.21
C PHE A 433 -1.55 44.63 11.60
N HIS A 434 -1.51 43.43 12.17
CA HIS A 434 -0.28 42.62 12.25
C HIS A 434 0.20 42.22 10.84
N ASP A 435 1.44 41.75 10.76
CA ASP A 435 1.95 41.12 9.53
C ASP A 435 1.05 39.95 9.10
N GLN A 436 0.88 39.81 7.78
CA GLN A 436 0.05 38.79 7.17
C GLN A 436 0.52 37.38 7.56
N ILE A 437 -0.41 36.54 8.03
CA ILE A 437 -0.18 35.10 8.20
C ILE A 437 -0.71 34.39 6.96
N ARG A 438 0.09 33.49 6.38
CA ARG A 438 -0.25 32.75 5.15
C ARG A 438 -0.53 31.28 5.44
N PHE A 439 -1.59 30.78 4.86
CA PHE A 439 -2.00 29.37 4.91
C PHE A 439 -1.95 28.82 3.48
N SER A 440 -1.12 27.81 3.22
CA SER A 440 -1.00 27.22 1.89
C SER A 440 -2.32 26.57 1.47
N THR A 441 -2.78 26.87 0.26
CA THR A 441 -3.98 26.26 -0.35
C THR A 441 -3.64 25.12 -1.31
N GLY A 442 -2.34 24.83 -1.47
CA GLY A 442 -1.81 23.86 -2.40
C GLY A 442 -1.25 24.49 -3.67
N ILE A 443 -0.43 23.73 -4.37
CA ILE A 443 0.34 24.21 -5.51
C ILE A 443 -0.54 24.31 -6.76
N GLY A 444 -0.53 25.49 -7.40
CA GLY A 444 -1.39 25.80 -8.54
C GLY A 444 -2.89 25.81 -8.21
N SER A 445 -3.24 26.00 -6.93
CA SER A 445 -4.64 25.96 -6.45
C SER A 445 -5.42 27.22 -6.82
N THR A 446 -4.76 28.37 -6.94
CA THR A 446 -5.32 29.68 -7.29
C THR A 446 -6.65 29.94 -6.56
N PRO A 447 -6.64 30.15 -5.23
CA PRO A 447 -7.85 30.39 -4.46
C PRO A 447 -8.57 31.65 -4.96
N TYR A 448 -9.89 31.56 -5.19
CA TYR A 448 -10.62 32.58 -5.95
C TYR A 448 -11.73 33.29 -5.16
N ALA A 449 -12.60 32.51 -4.52
CA ALA A 449 -13.66 33.01 -3.66
C ALA A 449 -13.57 32.36 -2.28
N LEU A 450 -14.04 33.05 -1.25
CA LEU A 450 -14.07 32.56 0.12
C LEU A 450 -15.34 33.00 0.85
N VAL A 451 -15.67 32.27 1.91
CA VAL A 451 -16.75 32.53 2.86
C VAL A 451 -16.28 32.13 4.25
N VAL A 452 -16.70 32.89 5.25
CA VAL A 452 -16.29 32.74 6.64
C VAL A 452 -17.53 32.44 7.48
N GLU A 453 -17.59 31.25 8.06
CA GLU A 453 -18.70 30.77 8.88
C GLU A 453 -18.21 29.69 9.85
N ASP A 454 -19.01 29.31 10.84
CA ASP A 454 -18.75 28.17 11.72
C ASP A 454 -19.31 26.87 11.09
N PHE A 455 -18.50 26.15 10.31
CA PHE A 455 -18.96 24.96 9.57
C PHE A 455 -19.07 23.72 10.45
N ASN A 456 -18.33 23.66 11.56
CA ASN A 456 -18.31 22.51 12.46
C ASN A 456 -19.15 22.71 13.75
N ASN A 457 -19.76 23.89 13.93
CA ASN A 457 -20.53 24.32 15.10
C ASN A 457 -19.72 24.34 16.41
N ASP A 458 -18.44 24.72 16.35
CA ASP A 458 -17.57 24.84 17.52
C ASP A 458 -17.50 26.26 18.12
N ASN A 459 -18.30 27.19 17.57
CA ASN A 459 -18.32 28.64 17.82
C ASN A 459 -17.04 29.37 17.40
N GLN A 460 -16.29 28.82 16.45
CA GLN A 460 -15.15 29.47 15.84
C GLN A 460 -15.40 29.68 14.36
N LEU A 461 -14.84 30.77 13.83
CA LEU A 461 -14.96 31.05 12.40
C LEU A 461 -13.96 30.20 11.62
N ASP A 462 -14.49 29.46 10.65
CA ASP A 462 -13.77 28.70 9.65
C ASP A 462 -13.73 29.47 8.32
N ILE A 463 -12.90 29.05 7.38
CA ILE A 463 -12.85 29.62 6.01
C ILE A 463 -13.06 28.51 4.99
N ALA A 464 -14.13 28.60 4.20
CA ALA A 464 -14.27 27.79 2.99
C ALA A 464 -13.90 28.60 1.76
N PHE A 465 -13.22 27.99 0.79
CA PHE A 465 -12.70 28.67 -0.38
C PHE A 465 -12.62 27.77 -1.62
N THR A 466 -12.76 28.38 -2.80
CA THR A 466 -12.65 27.67 -4.08
C THR A 466 -11.25 27.71 -4.64
N ASN A 467 -10.70 26.56 -5.03
CA ASN A 467 -9.42 26.45 -5.73
C ASN A 467 -9.64 26.27 -7.23
N TYR A 468 -9.66 27.39 -7.96
CA TYR A 468 -9.93 27.44 -9.38
C TYR A 468 -8.99 26.54 -10.20
N GLY A 469 -7.71 26.47 -9.83
CA GLY A 469 -6.69 25.74 -10.57
C GLY A 469 -6.65 24.23 -10.31
N THR A 470 -7.04 23.77 -9.11
CA THR A 470 -6.92 22.35 -8.72
C THR A 470 -8.23 21.57 -8.73
N ASN A 471 -9.39 22.19 -8.97
CA ASN A 471 -10.72 21.54 -8.94
C ASN A 471 -11.15 21.05 -7.55
N TYR A 472 -10.80 21.79 -6.50
CA TYR A 472 -11.16 21.47 -5.12
C TYR A 472 -11.85 22.65 -4.43
N LEU A 473 -12.74 22.32 -3.51
CA LEU A 473 -13.18 23.18 -2.42
C LEU A 473 -12.22 22.94 -1.24
N GLY A 474 -11.64 23.99 -0.69
CA GLY A 474 -10.85 23.95 0.54
C GLY A 474 -11.64 24.46 1.74
N VAL A 475 -11.38 23.92 2.92
CA VAL A 475 -11.95 24.37 4.19
C VAL A 475 -10.84 24.42 5.25
N LEU A 476 -10.58 25.59 5.80
CA LEU A 476 -9.68 25.83 6.91
C LEU A 476 -10.51 25.94 8.19
N LEU A 477 -10.42 24.95 9.06
CA LEU A 477 -11.11 24.97 10.35
C LEU A 477 -10.38 25.87 11.35
N GLY A 478 -11.12 26.68 12.11
CA GLY A 478 -10.63 27.65 13.06
C GLY A 478 -10.13 27.04 14.39
N CYS A 479 -9.16 27.71 15.00
CA CYS A 479 -8.58 27.38 16.30
C CYS A 479 -8.79 28.53 17.29
N PHE A 480 -8.90 28.23 18.60
CA PHE A 480 -9.32 29.22 19.62
C PHE A 480 -8.34 30.38 19.82
N ASN A 481 -7.17 30.29 19.20
CA ASN A 481 -6.12 31.30 19.19
C ASN A 481 -6.14 32.18 17.93
N GLY A 482 -7.18 32.08 17.09
CA GLY A 482 -7.32 32.80 15.82
C GLY A 482 -6.53 32.20 14.65
N THR A 483 -5.92 31.02 14.80
CA THR A 483 -5.24 30.32 13.69
C THR A 483 -6.14 29.27 13.05
N PHE A 484 -5.66 28.57 12.01
CA PHE A 484 -6.43 27.53 11.32
C PHE A 484 -5.67 26.19 11.28
N PHE A 485 -6.42 25.09 11.17
CA PHE A 485 -5.90 23.74 10.89
C PHE A 485 -5.43 23.59 9.43
N ASP A 486 -4.79 22.46 9.11
CA ASP A 486 -4.48 22.07 7.72
C ASP A 486 -5.77 22.13 6.87
N PRO A 487 -5.72 22.64 5.62
CA PRO A 487 -6.91 22.74 4.79
C PRO A 487 -7.46 21.35 4.45
N LEU A 488 -8.74 21.14 4.74
CA LEU A 488 -9.51 20.01 4.26
C LEU A 488 -9.93 20.27 2.81
N THR A 489 -9.64 19.35 1.90
CA THR A 489 -9.94 19.52 0.47
C THR A 489 -10.99 18.53 -0.01
N TYR A 490 -12.00 19.03 -0.73
CA TYR A 490 -13.11 18.25 -1.27
C TYR A 490 -13.16 18.42 -2.79
N SER A 491 -13.13 17.31 -3.54
CA SER A 491 -13.14 17.37 -5.01
C SER A 491 -14.46 17.93 -5.51
N THR A 492 -14.42 18.91 -6.42
CA THR A 492 -15.60 19.44 -7.11
C THR A 492 -15.82 18.80 -8.48
N GLY A 493 -15.03 17.77 -8.82
CA GLY A 493 -15.07 17.04 -10.08
C GLY A 493 -13.96 17.43 -11.06
N HIS A 494 -13.63 16.55 -12.01
CA HIS A 494 -12.56 16.80 -12.98
C HIS A 494 -12.88 17.99 -13.89
N ASN A 495 -11.93 18.94 -14.02
CA ASN A 495 -12.07 20.19 -14.78
C ASN A 495 -13.25 21.07 -14.35
N SER A 496 -13.67 20.99 -13.09
CA SER A 496 -14.77 21.79 -12.55
C SER A 496 -14.44 23.28 -12.50
N GLN A 497 -13.19 23.65 -12.22
CA GLN A 497 -12.75 25.04 -12.03
C GLN A 497 -13.71 25.80 -11.08
N PRO A 498 -13.75 25.45 -9.79
CA PRO A 498 -14.68 26.08 -8.85
C PRO A 498 -14.35 27.56 -8.73
N TYR A 499 -15.35 28.43 -8.91
CA TYR A 499 -15.15 29.86 -9.09
C TYR A 499 -15.78 30.68 -7.97
N SER A 500 -17.04 30.39 -7.63
CA SER A 500 -17.78 31.07 -6.55
C SER A 500 -18.40 30.03 -5.61
N LEU A 501 -18.66 30.42 -4.37
CA LEU A 501 -19.39 29.59 -3.40
C LEU A 501 -20.36 30.42 -2.56
N ALA A 502 -21.37 29.75 -2.00
CA ALA A 502 -22.29 30.29 -1.02
C ALA A 502 -22.67 29.21 -0.01
N VAL A 503 -23.27 29.61 1.11
CA VAL A 503 -23.51 28.74 2.27
C VAL A 503 -24.95 28.83 2.74
N GLY A 504 -25.48 27.73 3.25
CA GLY A 504 -26.82 27.69 3.82
C GLY A 504 -27.26 26.26 4.16
N ASP A 505 -28.34 26.11 4.91
CA ASP A 505 -28.93 24.80 5.23
C ASP A 505 -29.90 24.38 4.12
N PHE A 506 -29.43 23.63 3.12
CA PHE A 506 -30.23 23.25 1.95
C PHE A 506 -31.06 21.98 2.18
N ASN A 507 -30.82 21.27 3.28
CA ASN A 507 -31.48 20.00 3.62
C ASN A 507 -32.28 20.05 4.94
N ASN A 508 -32.34 21.20 5.59
CA ASN A 508 -33.02 21.48 6.86
C ASN A 508 -32.52 20.63 8.04
N ASP A 509 -31.24 20.28 8.05
CA ASP A 509 -30.62 19.51 9.15
C ASP A 509 -29.94 20.37 10.22
N LYS A 510 -30.02 21.70 10.07
CA LYS A 510 -29.41 22.75 10.92
C LYS A 510 -27.89 22.79 10.89
N ARG A 511 -27.25 22.20 9.88
CA ARG A 511 -25.83 22.42 9.59
C ARG A 511 -25.70 23.26 8.34
N LEU A 512 -24.58 23.97 8.24
CA LEU A 512 -24.26 24.72 7.04
C LEU A 512 -23.77 23.75 5.95
N ASP A 513 -24.41 23.82 4.80
CA ASP A 513 -23.95 23.21 3.57
C ASP A 513 -23.29 24.27 2.67
N ILE A 514 -22.49 23.83 1.71
CA ILE A 514 -21.80 24.70 0.76
C ILE A 514 -22.28 24.38 -0.66
N VAL A 515 -22.69 25.41 -1.39
CA VAL A 515 -22.96 25.33 -2.84
C VAL A 515 -21.83 26.01 -3.60
N VAL A 516 -21.30 25.33 -4.62
CA VAL A 516 -20.12 25.77 -5.39
C VAL A 516 -20.48 25.91 -6.86
N ALA A 517 -20.22 27.07 -7.46
CA ALA A 517 -20.30 27.29 -8.89
C ALA A 517 -19.04 26.78 -9.59
N ASN A 518 -19.21 25.83 -10.50
CA ASN A 518 -18.13 25.23 -11.28
C ASN A 518 -18.18 25.76 -12.72
N VAL A 519 -17.26 26.66 -13.08
CA VAL A 519 -17.29 27.33 -14.38
C VAL A 519 -16.89 26.39 -15.52
N GLY A 520 -15.96 25.46 -15.26
CA GLY A 520 -15.43 24.55 -16.27
C GLY A 520 -16.43 23.44 -16.64
N THR A 521 -17.17 22.92 -15.67
CA THR A 521 -18.18 21.87 -15.88
C THR A 521 -19.60 22.39 -16.07
N ASN A 522 -19.83 23.71 -16.01
CA ASN A 522 -21.13 24.36 -16.22
C ASN A 522 -22.23 23.81 -15.30
N ASN A 523 -21.90 23.67 -14.02
CA ASN A 523 -22.82 23.15 -13.02
C ASN A 523 -22.63 23.83 -11.66
N ILE A 524 -23.54 23.56 -10.74
CA ILE A 524 -23.37 23.84 -9.32
C ILE A 524 -23.21 22.51 -8.57
N GLY A 525 -22.15 22.41 -7.77
CA GLY A 525 -21.91 21.30 -6.84
C GLY A 525 -22.47 21.64 -5.46
N MET A 526 -22.95 20.64 -4.73
CA MET A 526 -23.46 20.81 -3.37
C MET A 526 -22.68 19.91 -2.41
N PHE A 527 -22.30 20.46 -1.26
CA PHE A 527 -21.52 19.82 -0.22
C PHE A 527 -22.30 19.90 1.08
N PHE A 528 -22.87 18.77 1.51
CA PHE A 528 -23.65 18.73 2.75
C PHE A 528 -22.75 18.64 3.97
N GLY A 529 -23.02 19.48 4.97
CA GLY A 529 -22.36 19.39 6.27
C GLY A 529 -22.70 18.06 6.95
N TYR A 530 -21.69 17.32 7.39
CA TYR A 530 -21.86 16.00 8.01
C TYR A 530 -21.27 15.97 9.42
N VAL A 531 -21.74 15.01 10.22
CA VAL A 531 -21.26 14.84 11.61
C VAL A 531 -19.77 14.47 11.59
N ASN A 532 -18.96 15.15 12.42
CA ASN A 532 -17.50 15.04 12.54
C ASN A 532 -16.69 15.77 11.44
N GLU A 533 -16.91 17.09 11.28
CA GLU A 533 -15.99 18.03 10.59
C GLU A 533 -15.85 17.83 9.06
N GLY A 534 -16.79 17.12 8.41
CA GLY A 534 -16.69 16.74 7.01
C GLY A 534 -17.83 17.23 6.12
N PHE A 535 -17.57 17.29 4.81
CA PHE A 535 -18.58 17.51 3.78
C PHE A 535 -18.81 16.28 2.90
N LEU A 536 -20.08 16.01 2.55
CA LEU A 536 -20.45 14.99 1.57
C LEU A 536 -20.89 15.63 0.26
N TYR A 537 -20.27 15.23 -0.85
CA TYR A 537 -20.59 15.74 -2.17
C TYR A 537 -21.88 15.13 -2.73
N ALA A 538 -22.83 15.98 -3.12
CA ALA A 538 -24.06 15.59 -3.79
C ALA A 538 -23.91 15.63 -5.33
N PRO A 539 -24.81 14.98 -6.08
CA PRO A 539 -24.85 15.10 -7.53
C PRO A 539 -24.98 16.57 -7.98
N ALA A 540 -24.11 16.99 -8.89
CA ALA A 540 -24.12 18.36 -9.41
C ALA A 540 -25.37 18.65 -10.25
N TYR A 541 -25.85 19.90 -10.17
CA TYR A 541 -26.96 20.40 -10.97
C TYR A 541 -26.45 21.17 -12.19
N LEU A 542 -26.82 20.70 -13.38
CA LEU A 542 -26.40 21.30 -14.65
C LEU A 542 -27.11 22.63 -14.89
N THR A 543 -26.36 23.71 -15.10
CA THR A 543 -26.95 25.04 -15.26
C THR A 543 -27.24 25.39 -16.71
N GLY A 544 -26.73 24.61 -17.66
CA GLY A 544 -26.96 24.75 -19.10
C GLY A 544 -25.68 24.48 -19.89
N SER A 545 -25.81 24.24 -21.19
CA SER A 545 -24.63 24.06 -22.06
C SER A 545 -23.84 25.36 -22.17
N SER A 546 -22.54 25.32 -21.82
CA SER A 546 -21.62 26.48 -21.89
C SER A 546 -22.11 27.70 -21.11
N SER A 547 -22.71 27.52 -19.93
CA SER A 547 -23.23 28.60 -19.10
C SER A 547 -22.14 29.49 -18.50
N GLN A 548 -20.98 28.91 -18.14
CA GLN A 548 -19.90 29.55 -17.39
C GLN A 548 -20.43 30.29 -16.16
N VAL A 549 -20.76 29.53 -15.12
CA VAL A 549 -21.31 30.09 -13.88
C VAL A 549 -20.23 30.86 -13.12
N THR A 550 -20.43 32.15 -12.88
CA THR A 550 -19.41 33.02 -12.26
C THR A 550 -19.74 33.53 -10.86
N SER A 551 -21.01 33.52 -10.46
CA SER A 551 -21.43 33.98 -9.13
C SER A 551 -22.65 33.19 -8.69
N ILE A 552 -22.75 33.00 -7.38
CA ILE A 552 -23.87 32.34 -6.73
C ILE A 552 -24.30 33.14 -5.50
N ALA A 553 -25.61 33.23 -5.28
CA ALA A 553 -26.19 33.74 -4.05
C ALA A 553 -27.39 32.87 -3.65
N VAL A 554 -27.78 32.93 -2.38
CA VAL A 554 -28.76 32.02 -1.78
C VAL A 554 -29.84 32.81 -1.06
N GLY A 555 -31.05 32.29 -1.02
CA GLY A 555 -32.19 32.92 -0.35
C GLY A 555 -33.49 32.20 -0.65
N ASP A 556 -34.56 32.51 0.07
CA ASP A 556 -35.91 32.01 -0.24
C ASP A 556 -36.59 33.00 -1.21
N PHE A 557 -36.64 32.68 -2.50
CA PHE A 557 -37.16 33.60 -3.53
C PHE A 557 -38.67 33.43 -3.77
N ASN A 558 -39.29 32.39 -3.21
CA ASN A 558 -40.71 32.08 -3.39
C ASN A 558 -41.51 32.04 -2.08
N ASN A 559 -40.88 32.37 -0.95
CA ASN A 559 -41.44 32.35 0.41
C ASN A 559 -41.96 30.98 0.84
N ASP A 560 -41.33 29.89 0.39
CA ASP A 560 -41.70 28.53 0.77
C ASP A 560 -40.91 27.96 1.95
N THR A 561 -40.06 28.78 2.57
CA THR A 561 -39.16 28.50 3.70
C THR A 561 -37.99 27.57 3.38
N ARG A 562 -37.72 27.31 2.10
CA ARG A 562 -36.58 26.51 1.66
C ARG A 562 -35.58 27.41 0.93
N LEU A 563 -34.30 27.10 1.09
CA LEU A 563 -33.27 27.85 0.39
C LEU A 563 -33.27 27.52 -1.10
N ASP A 564 -33.37 28.57 -1.91
CA ASP A 564 -33.17 28.59 -3.34
C ASP A 564 -31.80 29.19 -3.67
N VAL A 565 -31.43 29.12 -4.96
CA VAL A 565 -30.14 29.60 -5.46
C VAL A 565 -30.37 30.52 -6.65
N VAL A 566 -29.66 31.64 -6.72
CA VAL A 566 -29.55 32.47 -7.92
C VAL A 566 -28.11 32.45 -8.43
N ILE A 567 -27.95 32.27 -9.75
CA ILE A 567 -26.63 32.19 -10.40
C ILE A 567 -26.52 33.12 -11.61
N THR A 568 -25.31 33.61 -11.88
CA THR A 568 -24.98 34.33 -13.12
C THR A 568 -24.30 33.42 -14.11
N ASN A 569 -24.81 33.38 -15.35
CA ASN A 569 -24.21 32.63 -16.45
C ASN A 569 -23.55 33.59 -17.43
N ASN A 570 -22.22 33.71 -17.34
CA ASN A 570 -21.47 34.73 -18.06
C ASN A 570 -21.59 34.58 -19.58
N ALA A 571 -21.34 33.36 -20.10
CA ALA A 571 -21.33 33.10 -21.53
C ALA A 571 -22.72 33.15 -22.19
N THR A 572 -23.77 32.83 -21.42
CA THR A 572 -25.15 32.81 -21.94
C THR A 572 -25.95 34.07 -21.64
N ASN A 573 -25.34 35.08 -21.01
CA ASN A 573 -25.91 36.42 -20.77
C ASN A 573 -27.27 36.39 -20.06
N ASN A 574 -27.37 35.56 -19.02
CA ASN A 574 -28.57 35.41 -18.23
C ASN A 574 -28.26 35.11 -16.76
N VAL A 575 -29.29 35.23 -15.94
CA VAL A 575 -29.35 34.74 -14.57
C VAL A 575 -30.36 33.62 -14.49
N LYS A 576 -30.09 32.62 -13.65
CA LYS A 576 -31.05 31.57 -13.32
C LYS A 576 -31.37 31.60 -11.84
N VAL A 577 -32.65 31.49 -11.53
CA VAL A 577 -33.16 31.23 -10.18
C VAL A 577 -33.56 29.76 -10.12
N ILE A 578 -32.92 28.99 -9.26
CA ILE A 578 -33.03 27.53 -9.13
C ILE A 578 -33.68 27.25 -7.78
N PHE A 579 -34.87 26.62 -7.82
CA PHE A 579 -35.70 26.43 -6.64
C PHE A 579 -35.33 25.14 -5.89
N GLY A 580 -35.13 25.26 -4.58
CA GLY A 580 -34.77 24.17 -3.69
C GLY A 580 -35.94 23.25 -3.35
N SER A 581 -35.64 21.99 -3.11
CA SER A 581 -36.62 21.02 -2.59
C SER A 581 -36.72 21.05 -1.06
N GLY A 582 -35.69 21.58 -0.38
CA GLY A 582 -35.51 21.53 1.07
C GLY A 582 -34.93 20.20 1.58
N TYR A 583 -34.58 19.29 0.66
CA TYR A 583 -33.95 17.99 0.95
C TYR A 583 -32.60 17.87 0.23
N GLY A 584 -31.90 18.99 0.01
CA GLY A 584 -30.62 19.02 -0.70
C GLY A 584 -30.70 18.77 -2.21
N THR A 585 -31.88 18.91 -2.83
CA THR A 585 -32.04 18.79 -4.29
C THR A 585 -32.73 20.01 -4.86
N PHE A 586 -32.65 20.20 -6.17
CA PHE A 586 -33.33 21.29 -6.88
C PHE A 586 -34.55 20.77 -7.66
N LEU A 587 -35.61 21.57 -7.72
CA LEU A 587 -36.88 21.22 -8.34
C LEU A 587 -36.95 21.65 -9.81
N TYR A 588 -36.75 22.95 -10.06
CA TYR A 588 -36.82 23.57 -11.38
C TYR A 588 -36.08 24.91 -11.36
N ASP A 589 -35.77 25.46 -12.53
CA ASP A 589 -35.15 26.77 -12.69
C ASP A 589 -35.96 27.72 -13.60
N ILE A 590 -35.84 29.02 -13.35
CA ILE A 590 -36.36 30.09 -14.21
C ILE A 590 -35.19 30.95 -14.68
N THR A 591 -35.15 31.24 -15.98
CA THR A 591 -34.07 32.01 -16.61
C THR A 591 -34.53 33.43 -16.94
N TYR A 592 -33.68 34.42 -16.59
CA TYR A 592 -33.88 35.83 -16.86
C TYR A 592 -32.72 36.40 -17.69
N SER A 593 -33.00 37.06 -18.80
CA SER A 593 -31.95 37.70 -19.60
C SER A 593 -31.41 38.95 -18.91
N THR A 594 -30.09 39.14 -18.93
CA THR A 594 -29.42 40.35 -18.46
C THR A 594 -29.02 41.30 -19.60
N GLY A 595 -29.51 41.03 -20.82
CA GLY A 595 -29.18 41.79 -22.03
C GLY A 595 -28.12 41.11 -22.90
N ASN A 596 -28.09 41.43 -24.19
CA ASN A 596 -27.13 40.81 -25.11
C ASN A 596 -25.69 41.28 -24.81
N SER A 597 -24.76 40.32 -24.76
CA SER A 597 -23.34 40.56 -24.41
C SER A 597 -23.17 41.18 -23.02
N SER A 598 -24.10 40.94 -22.09
CA SER A 598 -24.05 41.48 -20.74
C SER A 598 -22.88 40.96 -19.92
N GLN A 599 -22.46 39.70 -20.13
CA GLN A 599 -21.40 39.04 -19.36
C GLN A 599 -21.59 39.26 -17.85
N PRO A 600 -22.67 38.73 -17.24
CA PRO A 600 -22.92 38.92 -15.82
C PRO A 600 -21.81 38.26 -15.00
N CYS A 601 -21.25 38.99 -14.04
CA CYS A 601 -20.08 38.53 -13.27
C CYS A 601 -20.38 38.32 -11.79
N SER A 602 -21.29 39.09 -11.19
CA SER A 602 -21.61 39.05 -9.76
C SER A 602 -23.11 39.23 -9.54
N VAL A 603 -23.65 38.56 -8.52
CA VAL A 603 -25.03 38.71 -8.04
C VAL A 603 -25.07 38.87 -6.53
N CYS A 604 -25.89 39.80 -6.04
CA CYS A 604 -26.25 39.93 -4.62
C CYS A 604 -27.76 39.99 -4.45
N VAL A 605 -28.22 39.58 -3.26
CA VAL A 605 -29.65 39.43 -2.93
C VAL A 605 -29.97 40.25 -1.70
N ALA A 606 -31.10 40.95 -1.71
CA ALA A 606 -31.62 41.74 -0.58
C ALA A 606 -33.05 42.22 -0.87
N ASP A 607 -33.77 42.68 0.14
CA ASP A 607 -35.06 43.38 -0.05
C ASP A 607 -34.79 44.86 -0.36
N LEU A 608 -34.81 45.25 -1.64
CA LEU A 608 -34.40 46.59 -2.09
C LEU A 608 -35.55 47.60 -2.07
N ASN A 609 -36.77 47.14 -1.84
CA ASN A 609 -37.98 47.96 -1.87
C ASN A 609 -38.80 47.88 -0.56
N ASN A 610 -38.26 47.24 0.47
CA ASN A 610 -38.85 47.04 1.79
C ASN A 610 -40.21 46.33 1.75
N ASP A 611 -40.41 45.39 0.82
CA ASP A 611 -41.65 44.61 0.70
C ASP A 611 -41.59 43.23 1.36
N ASN A 612 -40.48 42.94 2.06
CA ASN A 612 -40.09 41.68 2.69
C ASN A 612 -39.92 40.52 1.71
N ARG A 613 -39.52 40.79 0.47
CA ARG A 613 -39.19 39.76 -0.52
C ARG A 613 -37.77 39.98 -1.00
N LEU A 614 -37.06 38.89 -1.22
CA LEU A 614 -35.70 38.96 -1.73
C LEU A 614 -35.70 39.33 -3.21
N ASP A 615 -35.13 40.49 -3.50
CA ASP A 615 -34.75 40.96 -4.84
C ASP A 615 -33.30 40.56 -5.12
N PHE A 616 -32.83 40.82 -6.35
CA PHE A 616 -31.41 40.66 -6.65
C PHE A 616 -30.86 41.71 -7.62
N VAL A 617 -29.56 41.97 -7.48
CA VAL A 617 -28.77 42.89 -8.31
C VAL A 617 -27.68 42.11 -9.02
N VAL A 618 -27.48 42.40 -10.31
CA VAL A 618 -26.49 41.74 -11.17
C VAL A 618 -25.54 42.77 -11.75
N ALA A 619 -24.23 42.57 -11.62
CA ALA A 619 -23.24 43.33 -12.37
C ALA A 619 -22.98 42.72 -13.75
N ASN A 620 -23.11 43.53 -14.80
CA ASN A 620 -22.94 43.15 -16.19
C ASN A 620 -21.67 43.79 -16.76
N ALA A 621 -20.57 43.04 -16.77
CA ALA A 621 -19.25 43.55 -17.16
C ALA A 621 -19.22 44.00 -18.63
N GLY A 622 -19.85 43.24 -19.52
CA GLY A 622 -19.76 43.44 -20.97
C GLY A 622 -20.50 44.70 -21.48
N ILE A 623 -21.60 45.06 -20.81
CA ILE A 623 -22.42 46.24 -21.17
C ILE A 623 -22.27 47.41 -20.20
N ASN A 624 -21.46 47.28 -19.14
CA ASN A 624 -21.17 48.34 -18.16
C ASN A 624 -22.42 48.84 -17.42
N THR A 625 -23.21 47.91 -16.89
CA THR A 625 -24.42 48.21 -16.13
C THR A 625 -24.57 47.33 -14.90
N ILE A 626 -25.43 47.75 -13.99
CA ILE A 626 -26.09 46.85 -13.03
C ILE A 626 -27.55 46.66 -13.45
N SER A 627 -28.08 45.46 -13.25
CA SER A 627 -29.49 45.11 -13.46
C SER A 627 -30.13 44.69 -12.15
N ILE A 628 -31.27 45.29 -11.82
CA ILE A 628 -32.03 45.03 -10.60
C ILE A 628 -33.31 44.30 -10.98
N PHE A 629 -33.62 43.20 -10.28
CA PHE A 629 -34.80 42.38 -10.48
C PHE A 629 -35.62 42.36 -9.20
N LEU A 630 -36.79 43.01 -9.22
CA LEU A 630 -37.69 43.05 -8.07
C LEU A 630 -38.62 41.83 -8.08
N SER A 631 -38.79 41.19 -6.93
CA SER A 631 -39.57 39.96 -6.74
C SER A 631 -41.06 40.23 -6.63
N ASN A 632 -41.86 39.36 -7.26
CA ASN A 632 -43.31 39.32 -7.07
C ASN A 632 -43.74 38.44 -5.88
N GLY A 633 -42.77 37.82 -5.17
CA GLY A 633 -43.01 36.97 -4.00
C GLY A 633 -43.51 35.55 -4.31
N THR A 634 -43.59 35.19 -5.60
CA THR A 634 -44.04 33.87 -6.08
C THR A 634 -42.91 33.08 -6.77
N GLY A 635 -41.66 33.49 -6.58
CA GLY A 635 -40.50 33.00 -7.35
C GLY A 635 -40.37 33.63 -8.74
N THR A 636 -41.20 34.62 -9.09
CA THR A 636 -41.10 35.35 -10.35
C THR A 636 -40.63 36.78 -10.12
N PHE A 637 -39.82 37.30 -11.05
CA PHE A 637 -39.26 38.64 -10.99
C PHE A 637 -39.82 39.53 -12.10
N SER A 638 -39.90 40.82 -11.80
CA SER A 638 -40.24 41.88 -12.76
C SER A 638 -39.15 42.05 -13.82
N ASN A 639 -39.45 42.85 -14.85
CA ASN A 639 -38.44 43.21 -15.86
C ASN A 639 -37.28 43.96 -15.21
N GLN A 640 -36.06 43.65 -15.64
CA GLN A 640 -34.86 44.30 -15.11
C GLN A 640 -34.92 45.83 -15.19
N ILE A 641 -34.53 46.49 -14.10
CA ILE A 641 -34.24 47.92 -14.05
C ILE A 641 -32.73 48.07 -14.18
N THR A 642 -32.27 48.81 -15.19
CA THR A 642 -30.84 48.90 -15.51
C THR A 642 -30.27 50.28 -15.18
N TYR A 643 -29.13 50.30 -14.49
CA TYR A 643 -28.35 51.50 -14.21
C TYR A 643 -26.96 51.40 -14.84
N SER A 644 -26.46 52.49 -15.44
CA SER A 644 -25.10 52.51 -16.02
C SER A 644 -24.04 52.71 -14.95
N THR A 645 -22.97 51.93 -15.01
CA THR A 645 -21.77 52.06 -14.16
C THR A 645 -20.67 52.90 -14.81
N GLY A 646 -20.93 53.49 -15.98
CA GLY A 646 -19.98 54.33 -16.72
C GLY A 646 -19.33 53.60 -17.90
N VAL A 647 -18.81 54.36 -18.86
CA VAL A 647 -18.22 53.77 -20.08
C VAL A 647 -16.92 53.03 -19.73
N ARG A 648 -16.81 51.76 -20.14
CA ARG A 648 -15.65 50.87 -19.88
C ARG A 648 -15.40 50.60 -18.39
N SER A 649 -16.41 50.71 -17.54
CA SER A 649 -16.30 50.43 -16.11
C SER A 649 -16.06 48.95 -15.82
N GLN A 650 -16.58 48.03 -16.63
CA GLN A 650 -16.50 46.58 -16.42
C GLN A 650 -16.81 46.19 -14.96
N PRO A 651 -18.07 46.38 -14.49
CA PRO A 651 -18.43 46.09 -13.11
C PRO A 651 -18.23 44.61 -12.82
N ASN A 652 -17.47 44.30 -11.76
CA ASN A 652 -17.02 42.94 -11.47
C ASN A 652 -17.61 42.36 -10.18
N SER A 653 -17.81 43.21 -9.16
CA SER A 653 -18.40 42.83 -7.87
C SER A 653 -19.42 43.87 -7.44
N VAL A 654 -20.51 43.39 -6.82
CA VAL A 654 -21.54 44.23 -6.19
C VAL A 654 -21.67 43.83 -4.72
N VAL A 655 -22.00 44.79 -3.87
CA VAL A 655 -22.39 44.57 -2.46
C VAL A 655 -23.55 45.50 -2.13
N ILE A 656 -24.42 45.06 -1.22
CA ILE A 656 -25.64 45.77 -0.84
C ILE A 656 -25.61 46.03 0.66
N LEU A 657 -25.74 47.29 1.06
CA LEU A 657 -25.86 47.70 2.46
C LEU A 657 -26.34 49.15 2.53
N ASP A 658 -26.82 49.59 3.69
CA ASP A 658 -27.03 51.01 3.97
C ASP A 658 -25.67 51.72 4.20
N PHE A 659 -25.17 52.43 3.18
CA PHE A 659 -23.88 53.12 3.25
C PHE A 659 -23.99 54.55 3.77
N ASN A 660 -25.18 55.16 3.75
CA ASN A 660 -25.41 56.52 4.21
C ASN A 660 -26.13 56.60 5.58
N ASN A 661 -26.45 55.46 6.19
CA ASN A 661 -27.22 55.30 7.42
C ASN A 661 -28.64 55.90 7.36
N ASP A 662 -29.29 55.88 6.18
CA ASP A 662 -30.65 56.37 5.99
C ASP A 662 -31.74 55.30 6.14
N THR A 663 -31.34 54.09 6.55
CA THR A 663 -32.13 52.86 6.70
C THR A 663 -32.59 52.22 5.39
N GLN A 664 -32.20 52.78 4.24
CA GLN A 664 -32.43 52.18 2.94
C GLN A 664 -31.18 51.47 2.44
N LEU A 665 -31.39 50.38 1.71
CA LEU A 665 -30.27 49.66 1.13
C LEU A 665 -29.73 50.39 -0.10
N ASP A 666 -28.42 50.57 -0.12
CA ASP A 666 -27.64 51.12 -1.21
C ASP A 666 -26.86 50.00 -1.94
N ILE A 667 -26.34 50.29 -3.13
CA ILE A 667 -25.54 49.34 -3.92
C ILE A 667 -24.15 49.93 -4.17
N ALA A 668 -23.09 49.23 -3.77
CA ALA A 668 -21.72 49.57 -4.17
C ALA A 668 -21.19 48.60 -5.23
N VAL A 669 -20.45 49.12 -6.20
CA VAL A 669 -19.99 48.39 -7.39
C VAL A 669 -18.51 48.63 -7.63
N ALA A 670 -17.72 47.55 -7.65
CA ALA A 670 -16.32 47.60 -8.09
C ALA A 670 -16.26 47.62 -9.62
N SER A 671 -15.70 48.70 -10.17
CA SER A 671 -15.52 48.87 -11.61
C SER A 671 -14.07 48.63 -12.00
N TYR A 672 -13.80 47.42 -12.45
CA TYR A 672 -12.46 46.94 -12.78
C TYR A 672 -11.77 47.83 -13.83
N GLY A 673 -12.49 48.20 -14.90
CA GLY A 673 -11.93 48.92 -16.04
C GLY A 673 -11.64 50.39 -15.77
N THR A 674 -12.41 51.04 -14.88
CA THR A 674 -12.24 52.48 -14.55
C THR A 674 -11.49 52.74 -13.25
N SER A 675 -11.11 51.71 -12.49
CA SER A 675 -10.40 51.83 -11.20
C SER A 675 -11.15 52.72 -10.20
N HIS A 676 -12.45 52.46 -10.03
CA HIS A 676 -13.28 53.17 -9.06
C HIS A 676 -14.34 52.26 -8.43
N ILE A 677 -14.86 52.70 -7.29
CA ILE A 677 -16.04 52.13 -6.64
C ILE A 677 -17.19 53.11 -6.83
N GLY A 678 -18.28 52.65 -7.46
CA GLY A 678 -19.50 53.43 -7.65
C GLY A 678 -20.55 53.05 -6.61
N VAL A 679 -21.15 54.02 -5.91
CA VAL A 679 -22.21 53.80 -4.92
C VAL A 679 -23.52 54.42 -5.40
N TYR A 680 -24.58 53.63 -5.44
CA TYR A 680 -25.94 54.01 -5.82
C TYR A 680 -26.79 54.07 -4.55
N PHE A 681 -27.19 55.29 -4.16
CA PHE A 681 -28.04 55.46 -2.98
C PHE A 681 -29.49 55.09 -3.26
N GLY A 682 -30.07 54.25 -2.42
CA GLY A 682 -31.43 53.72 -2.56
C GLY A 682 -32.49 54.68 -2.07
N TYR A 683 -33.66 54.70 -2.71
CA TYR A 683 -34.84 55.41 -2.21
C TYR A 683 -35.79 54.51 -1.39
N GLY A 684 -35.42 53.24 -1.17
CA GLY A 684 -36.23 52.25 -0.43
C GLY A 684 -37.47 51.74 -1.16
N ASN A 685 -37.56 51.98 -2.47
CA ASN A 685 -38.67 51.54 -3.33
C ASN A 685 -38.18 50.75 -4.56
N GLY A 686 -36.94 50.24 -4.51
CA GLY A 686 -36.28 49.57 -5.63
C GLY A 686 -35.69 50.50 -6.70
N SER A 687 -35.75 51.83 -6.50
CA SER A 687 -35.07 52.81 -7.36
C SER A 687 -33.90 53.49 -6.65
N PHE A 688 -32.90 53.89 -7.43
CA PHE A 688 -31.62 54.40 -6.95
C PHE A 688 -31.25 55.74 -7.61
N MET A 689 -30.45 56.54 -6.89
CA MET A 689 -29.77 57.71 -7.42
C MET A 689 -28.69 57.30 -8.46
N ASN A 690 -28.28 58.23 -9.32
CA ASN A 690 -27.06 58.05 -10.12
C ASN A 690 -25.84 57.80 -9.21
N GLN A 691 -24.91 56.97 -9.68
CA GLN A 691 -23.72 56.61 -8.91
C GLN A 691 -22.91 57.82 -8.44
N GLN A 692 -22.50 57.77 -7.18
CA GLN A 692 -21.39 58.55 -6.64
C GLN A 692 -20.10 57.74 -6.75
N ILE A 693 -19.04 58.36 -7.27
CA ILE A 693 -17.78 57.68 -7.61
C ILE A 693 -16.72 57.96 -6.54
N PHE A 694 -16.09 56.90 -6.06
CA PHE A 694 -14.92 56.94 -5.17
C PHE A 694 -13.73 56.32 -5.89
N SER A 695 -12.60 57.04 -5.97
CA SER A 695 -11.40 56.51 -6.63
C SER A 695 -10.69 55.50 -5.73
N SER A 696 -10.36 54.33 -6.28
CA SER A 696 -9.49 53.33 -5.63
C SER A 696 -8.02 53.49 -6.07
N GLY A 697 -7.63 54.64 -6.62
CA GLY A 697 -6.28 54.87 -7.16
C GLY A 697 -6.11 54.52 -8.65
N PHE A 698 -5.07 55.06 -9.28
CA PHE A 698 -4.81 54.88 -10.71
C PHE A 698 -4.35 53.46 -11.03
N ASN A 699 -5.02 52.73 -11.93
CA ASN A 699 -4.74 51.33 -12.29
C ASN A 699 -4.85 50.33 -11.13
N SER A 700 -5.70 50.60 -10.13
CA SER A 700 -5.91 49.65 -9.04
C SER A 700 -6.76 48.45 -9.44
N HIS A 701 -7.67 48.61 -10.40
CA HIS A 701 -8.53 47.53 -10.89
C HIS A 701 -9.25 46.77 -9.75
N PRO A 702 -10.21 47.42 -9.05
CA PRO A 702 -10.93 46.80 -7.95
C PRO A 702 -11.70 45.59 -8.46
N PHE A 703 -11.47 44.44 -7.83
CA PHE A 703 -11.95 43.14 -8.30
C PHE A 703 -13.12 42.64 -7.46
N ALA A 704 -12.95 42.51 -6.14
CA ALA A 704 -13.99 42.09 -5.21
C ALA A 704 -14.19 43.12 -4.08
N LEU A 705 -15.45 43.29 -3.67
CA LEU A 705 -15.85 44.11 -2.55
C LEU A 705 -16.31 43.24 -1.37
N ALA A 706 -16.04 43.71 -0.16
CA ALA A 706 -16.64 43.22 1.07
C ALA A 706 -17.05 44.42 1.94
N VAL A 707 -17.98 44.20 2.86
CA VAL A 707 -18.50 45.25 3.76
C VAL A 707 -18.44 44.77 5.19
N GLY A 708 -18.10 45.66 6.11
CA GLY A 708 -18.07 45.38 7.54
C GLY A 708 -17.58 46.58 8.35
N ASP A 709 -17.90 46.60 9.64
CA ASP A 709 -17.34 47.57 10.58
C ASP A 709 -15.96 47.08 11.04
N ILE A 710 -14.90 47.62 10.45
CA ILE A 710 -13.53 47.12 10.66
C ILE A 710 -12.87 47.80 11.85
N ASP A 711 -13.26 49.04 12.16
CA ASP A 711 -12.70 49.83 13.26
C ASP A 711 -13.58 49.82 14.53
N ASN A 712 -14.70 49.10 14.51
CA ASN A 712 -15.71 49.01 15.57
C ASN A 712 -16.35 50.36 15.92
N ASN A 713 -16.58 51.22 14.92
CA ASN A 713 -17.22 52.53 15.11
C ASN A 713 -18.75 52.50 14.89
N ASN A 714 -19.34 51.33 14.63
CA ASN A 714 -20.74 51.09 14.23
C ASN A 714 -21.14 51.71 12.88
N LEU A 715 -20.19 52.12 12.07
CA LEU A 715 -20.36 52.53 10.68
C LEU A 715 -19.76 51.43 9.81
N THR A 716 -20.42 51.13 8.69
CA THR A 716 -19.91 50.09 7.81
C THR A 716 -18.90 50.68 6.83
N ASP A 717 -17.75 50.02 6.73
CA ASP A 717 -16.69 50.32 5.77
C ASP A 717 -16.82 49.46 4.51
N ILE A 718 -16.24 49.94 3.41
CA ILE A 718 -16.11 49.17 2.16
C ILE A 718 -14.66 48.73 2.01
N ILE A 719 -14.45 47.43 1.83
CA ILE A 719 -13.15 46.82 1.55
C ILE A 719 -13.12 46.47 0.07
N ALA A 720 -12.06 46.88 -0.64
CA ALA A 720 -11.82 46.53 -2.02
C ALA A 720 -10.49 45.80 -2.16
N THR A 721 -10.53 44.67 -2.86
CA THR A 721 -9.33 43.97 -3.32
C THR A 721 -8.98 44.45 -4.72
N ASN A 722 -7.71 44.78 -4.94
CA ASN A 722 -7.25 45.41 -6.18
C ASN A 722 -6.27 44.49 -6.90
N ASP A 723 -6.63 44.09 -8.12
CA ASP A 723 -5.83 43.20 -8.96
C ASP A 723 -4.55 43.90 -9.48
N GLY A 724 -4.63 45.21 -9.78
CA GLY A 724 -3.57 45.94 -10.46
C GLY A 724 -2.27 46.08 -9.65
N TYR A 725 -2.36 46.29 -8.34
CA TYR A 725 -1.21 46.40 -7.44
C TYR A 725 -1.13 45.26 -6.40
N GLY A 726 -2.09 44.35 -6.39
CA GLY A 726 -2.16 43.28 -5.38
C GLY A 726 -2.31 43.81 -3.96
N ASN A 727 -3.09 44.87 -3.77
CA ASN A 727 -3.33 45.51 -2.47
C ASN A 727 -4.81 45.45 -2.06
N ILE A 728 -5.07 45.81 -0.80
CA ILE A 728 -6.42 45.98 -0.26
C ILE A 728 -6.59 47.46 0.09
N ASP A 729 -7.65 48.07 -0.43
CA ASP A 729 -8.08 49.41 -0.04
C ASP A 729 -9.26 49.30 0.93
N ILE A 730 -9.25 50.12 1.97
CA ILE A 730 -10.35 50.21 2.94
C ILE A 730 -10.87 51.64 2.88
N LEU A 731 -12.12 51.80 2.43
CA LEU A 731 -12.83 53.07 2.43
C LEU A 731 -13.55 53.20 3.76
N MET A 732 -12.84 53.78 4.72
CA MET A 732 -13.34 54.03 6.08
C MET A 732 -14.45 55.07 6.07
N LYS A 733 -15.59 54.78 6.70
CA LYS A 733 -16.61 55.78 6.99
C LYS A 733 -16.24 56.51 8.27
N THR A 734 -16.03 57.83 8.18
CA THR A 734 -15.45 58.63 9.28
C THR A 734 -16.44 59.58 9.97
N CYS A 735 -17.62 59.83 9.37
CA CYS A 735 -18.66 60.74 9.89
C CYS A 735 -20.06 60.28 9.49
#